data_AF-A0A7G2E9V2-F1
#
_entry.id   AF-A0A7G2E9V2-F1
#
_cell.length_a   1.000
_cell.length_b   1.000
_cell.length_c   1.000
_cell.angle_alpha   90.00
_cell.angle_beta   90.00
_cell.angle_gamma   90.00
#
_symmetry.space_group_name_H-M   'P 1'
#
loop_
_entity.id
_entity.type
_entity.pdbx_description
1 polymer ?
#
loop_
_entity_poly.entity_id
_entity_poly.type
_entity_poly.pdbx_seq_one_letter_code
_entity_poly.pdbx_strand_id
1 'polypeptide(L)'
;MALNLRQKQTECVIRMLNLNQPLNPSGTANEEVYKILIYDRFCQNILSPLTHVKDLRKHGVTLFFLIDKDRQPVHDVPAVYFVQPTESNLQRIIADASRSLYDTFHLNFSSSIPRKFLEELASGTLKSGSVEKVSKVHDQYLEFVTLEDNLFSLAQQSTYVQMNDPSAGEKEINEIIERVASGLFCVLVTLGVVPVIRCPSGGPAEMVASLLDQKLRDHLLSKNNLFTEGGGFMSSFQRPLLCIFDRNFELSVGIQHDFRYRPLVHDVLGLKLNQLKVQGEKGPPKSFELDSSDPFWSANSTLEFPDVAVEIETQLNKYKRDVEEVNKKTGGGSGAEFDGTDLIGNIHTEHLMNTVKSLPELTERKKVIDKHTNIATALLGQIKERSIDAFTKKESDMMMRGGIDRTELMAALKGKGTKMDKLRFAIMYLISTETINQSEVEAVEAALNEAEADTSAFQYVKKIKSLNASFAATSANSASRSNIVDWAEKLYGQSISAVTAGVKNLLSSDQQLAVTRTVEALTEGKPNPEIDSYRFLDPRAPKSSSSGGSHVKGPFREAIVFMIGGGNYVEYGSLQELTQRQLTVKNVIYGATEILNGGELVEQLGLLGKKMGLGGPVASTSLSGAGANLEAYDLDLLKRLGMAGKEETDVSAQGSLTREATEIWRSELESRRFQVDSLEAELVDVKAYLEFGSEEDARKELGVLSGRVRSTATMLRYLRSKARVLAIPDDLANVSCGVEQIEELKGLNLVEKDGGSSSSDGARNTNPETRRYSGSLGVEDGAYTNEMLQSIEMVTDVLDSLVRRVTVAESESAVQKERALLGEEEISRKTIQIENLSVKLEEMERFAYGTNSVLNEMRERIEELVEETMRQREKAVENEEELCRVKREFESLKSYVSTFTNVRETLLSSERQFKTIEELFERLVTKTTQLEGEKAQKEVEVQKLMEENVKLTALLDKKEAQLLALNEQCKVMALSASNI
;
A
#
# COMPACT_ATOMS: atom_id res chain seq x y z
N MET A 1 15.25 9.01 12.04
CA MET A 1 14.51 9.48 10.84
C MET A 1 13.11 8.90 10.90
N ALA A 2 12.09 9.63 10.41
CA ALA A 2 10.73 9.10 10.31
C ALA A 2 10.65 8.03 9.21
N LEU A 3 9.76 7.05 9.35
CA LEU A 3 9.48 6.08 8.30
C LEU A 3 8.99 6.76 7.01
N ASN A 4 9.67 6.53 5.89
CA ASN A 4 9.23 7.00 4.56
C ASN A 4 9.12 5.79 3.63
N LEU A 5 7.88 5.36 3.36
CA LEU A 5 7.62 4.14 2.60
C LEU A 5 7.99 4.32 1.12
N ARG A 6 7.64 5.46 0.52
CA ARG A 6 7.94 5.74 -0.89
C ARG A 6 9.43 5.79 -1.16
N GLN A 7 10.21 6.40 -0.28
CA GLN A 7 11.66 6.40 -0.37
C GLN A 7 12.21 4.98 -0.32
N LYS A 8 11.80 4.17 0.66
CA LYS A 8 12.26 2.77 0.79
C LYS A 8 11.88 1.92 -0.42
N GLN A 9 10.67 2.09 -0.93
CA GLN A 9 10.22 1.43 -2.15
C GLN A 9 11.07 1.85 -3.37
N THR A 10 11.39 3.13 -3.49
CA THR A 10 12.24 3.68 -4.57
C THR A 10 13.65 3.11 -4.49
N GLU A 11 14.25 3.01 -3.29
CA GLU A 11 15.55 2.38 -3.06
C GLU A 11 15.56 0.91 -3.53
N CYS A 12 14.51 0.15 -3.21
CA CYS A 12 14.36 -1.24 -3.69
C CYS A 12 14.24 -1.33 -5.22
N VAL A 13 13.43 -0.47 -5.84
CA VAL A 13 13.29 -0.41 -7.31
C VAL A 13 14.63 -0.07 -7.97
N ILE A 14 15.35 0.93 -7.47
CA ILE A 14 16.67 1.30 -8.02
C ILE A 14 17.67 0.15 -7.89
N ARG A 15 17.69 -0.54 -6.74
CA ARG A 15 18.51 -1.75 -6.53
C ARG A 15 18.16 -2.85 -7.54
N MET A 16 16.88 -3.07 -7.78
CA MET A 16 16.40 -4.04 -8.79
C MET A 16 16.86 -3.66 -10.20
N LEU A 17 16.69 -2.40 -10.61
CA LEU A 17 17.15 -1.89 -11.92
C LEU A 17 18.67 -1.97 -12.08
N ASN A 18 19.41 -2.03 -10.98
CA ASN A 18 20.85 -2.29 -10.92
C ASN A 18 21.18 -3.78 -10.70
N LEU A 19 20.37 -4.69 -11.24
CA LEU A 19 20.62 -6.14 -11.25
C LEU A 19 20.81 -6.73 -9.84
N ASN A 20 20.15 -6.12 -8.86
CA ASN A 20 20.22 -6.41 -7.43
C ASN A 20 21.63 -6.28 -6.82
N GLN A 21 22.52 -5.51 -7.47
CA GLN A 21 23.84 -5.18 -6.95
C GLN A 21 23.76 -4.00 -5.95
N PRO A 22 24.68 -3.90 -4.98
CA PRO A 22 24.77 -2.75 -4.11
C PRO A 22 25.03 -1.46 -4.92
N LEU A 23 24.46 -0.34 -4.47
CA LEU A 23 24.63 0.95 -5.12
C LEU A 23 26.02 1.53 -4.82
N ASN A 24 26.65 2.13 -5.82
CA ASN A 24 27.90 2.87 -5.63
C ASN A 24 27.64 4.14 -4.80
N PRO A 25 28.64 4.72 -4.11
CA PRO A 25 28.48 5.92 -3.27
C PRO A 25 27.91 7.16 -4.00
N SER A 26 28.00 7.21 -5.34
CA SER A 26 27.43 8.25 -6.18
C SER A 26 25.92 8.09 -6.47
N GLY A 27 25.30 6.98 -6.07
CA GLY A 27 23.90 6.66 -6.38
C GLY A 27 23.62 6.30 -7.85
N THR A 28 24.66 6.25 -8.69
CA THR A 28 24.58 5.83 -10.09
C THR A 28 24.91 4.34 -10.23
N ALA A 29 24.33 3.69 -11.25
CA ALA A 29 24.73 2.34 -11.65
C ALA A 29 26.23 2.33 -12.01
N ASN A 30 26.92 1.18 -11.92
CA ASN A 30 28.16 0.99 -12.68
C ASN A 30 27.89 1.39 -14.14
N GLU A 31 28.63 2.36 -14.66
CA GLU A 31 28.28 3.23 -15.80
C GLU A 31 28.08 2.54 -17.17
N GLU A 32 27.99 1.20 -17.28
CA GLU A 32 28.27 0.54 -18.57
C GLU A 32 27.28 -0.55 -19.05
N VAL A 33 26.20 -0.87 -18.33
CA VAL A 33 25.28 -1.94 -18.76
C VAL A 33 23.91 -1.40 -19.16
N TYR A 34 23.65 -1.37 -20.47
CA TYR A 34 22.31 -1.15 -21.00
C TYR A 34 21.42 -2.37 -20.71
N LYS A 35 20.16 -2.13 -20.34
CA LYS A 35 19.20 -3.19 -20.01
C LYS A 35 17.83 -2.91 -20.65
N ILE A 36 17.06 -3.98 -20.80
CA ILE A 36 15.64 -3.92 -21.15
C ILE A 36 14.81 -4.22 -19.91
N LEU A 37 13.76 -3.43 -19.66
CA LEU A 37 12.84 -3.66 -18.55
C LEU A 37 11.53 -4.27 -19.06
N ILE A 38 11.19 -5.46 -18.57
CA ILE A 38 9.94 -6.15 -18.88
C ILE A 38 9.08 -6.15 -17.61
N TYR A 39 7.83 -5.71 -17.71
CA TYR A 39 6.90 -5.72 -16.57
C TYR A 39 5.49 -6.11 -17.00
N ASP A 40 4.66 -6.56 -16.07
CA ASP A 40 3.22 -6.67 -16.30
C ASP A 40 2.50 -5.36 -15.95
N ARG A 41 1.18 -5.33 -16.14
CA ARG A 41 0.38 -4.13 -15.87
C ARG A 41 0.39 -3.73 -14.40
N PHE A 42 0.43 -4.69 -13.48
CA PHE A 42 0.41 -4.40 -12.06
C PHE A 42 1.74 -3.77 -11.63
N CYS A 43 2.86 -4.38 -12.02
CA CYS A 43 4.20 -3.84 -11.79
C CYS A 43 4.44 -2.51 -12.51
N GLN A 44 3.82 -2.29 -13.68
CA GLN A 44 3.79 -0.97 -14.31
C GLN A 44 3.17 0.10 -13.39
N ASN A 45 2.03 -0.22 -12.77
CA ASN A 45 1.34 0.69 -11.85
C ASN A 45 2.13 0.95 -10.56
N ILE A 46 3.01 0.03 -10.17
CA ILE A 46 3.96 0.24 -9.06
C ILE A 46 5.05 1.24 -9.47
N LEU A 47 5.61 1.09 -10.68
CA LEU A 47 6.71 1.92 -11.14
C LEU A 47 6.28 3.34 -11.55
N SER A 48 5.06 3.49 -12.07
CA SER A 48 4.61 4.76 -12.68
C SER A 48 4.66 5.97 -11.74
N PRO A 49 4.28 5.89 -10.44
CA PRO A 49 4.34 7.03 -9.53
C PRO A 49 5.73 7.24 -8.88
N LEU A 50 6.64 6.28 -9.07
CA LEU A 50 7.97 6.26 -8.45
C LEU A 50 9.07 6.77 -9.39
N THR A 51 8.97 6.43 -10.67
CA THR A 51 10.06 6.61 -11.63
C THR A 51 9.56 7.19 -12.94
N HIS A 52 10.21 8.26 -13.38
CA HIS A 52 9.98 8.84 -14.71
C HIS A 52 10.86 8.18 -15.75
N VAL A 53 10.50 8.30 -17.03
CA VAL A 53 11.30 7.77 -18.16
C VAL A 53 12.75 8.29 -18.12
N LYS A 54 12.95 9.54 -17.70
CA LYS A 54 14.28 10.14 -17.52
C LYS A 54 15.12 9.40 -16.46
N ASP A 55 14.49 8.89 -15.40
CA ASP A 55 15.16 8.24 -14.29
C ASP A 55 15.48 6.78 -14.63
N LEU A 56 14.57 6.08 -15.33
CA LEU A 56 14.87 4.75 -15.91
C LEU A 56 16.14 4.77 -16.77
N ARG A 57 16.29 5.82 -17.62
CA ARG A 57 17.48 6.00 -18.46
C ARG A 57 18.76 6.22 -17.65
N LYS A 58 18.70 6.95 -16.52
CA LYS A 58 19.85 7.12 -15.62
C LYS A 58 20.33 5.79 -15.03
N HIS A 59 19.45 4.79 -14.95
CA HIS A 59 19.77 3.44 -14.49
C HIS A 59 20.02 2.45 -15.64
N GLY A 60 20.29 2.93 -16.85
CA GLY A 60 20.67 2.11 -18.00
C GLY A 60 19.52 1.38 -18.69
N VAL A 61 18.25 1.68 -18.35
CA VAL A 61 17.10 1.11 -19.04
C VAL A 61 16.86 1.85 -20.36
N THR A 62 17.10 1.19 -21.49
CA THR A 62 16.97 1.78 -22.83
C THR A 62 15.60 1.55 -23.44
N LEU A 63 15.05 0.35 -23.21
CA LEU A 63 13.74 -0.07 -23.69
C LEU A 63 12.94 -0.67 -22.53
N PHE A 64 11.62 -0.53 -22.57
CA PHE A 64 10.74 -1.17 -21.63
C PHE A 64 9.43 -1.62 -22.30
N PHE A 65 8.93 -2.78 -21.91
CA PHE A 65 7.76 -3.39 -22.55
C PHE A 65 6.86 -4.11 -21.54
N LEU A 66 5.56 -4.17 -21.87
CA LEU A 66 4.64 -5.08 -21.19
C LEU A 66 4.97 -6.53 -21.57
N ILE A 67 4.94 -7.45 -20.60
CA ILE A 67 5.21 -8.89 -20.77
C ILE A 67 4.24 -9.58 -21.76
N ASP A 68 3.05 -9.04 -21.95
CA ASP A 68 2.05 -9.60 -22.88
C ASP A 68 2.24 -9.14 -24.34
N LYS A 69 3.16 -8.20 -24.61
CA LYS A 69 3.40 -7.70 -25.96
C LYS A 69 4.36 -8.60 -26.73
N ASP A 70 4.16 -8.74 -28.03
CA ASP A 70 5.18 -9.36 -28.88
C ASP A 70 6.42 -8.46 -28.93
N ARG A 71 7.58 -9.05 -28.61
CA ARG A 71 8.86 -8.37 -28.53
C ARG A 71 9.83 -8.95 -29.55
N GLN A 72 10.60 -8.07 -30.18
CA GLN A 72 11.69 -8.48 -31.07
C GLN A 72 12.92 -8.88 -30.24
N PRO A 73 13.68 -9.90 -30.66
CA PRO A 73 14.90 -10.30 -29.97
C PRO A 73 15.96 -9.17 -29.94
N VAL A 74 16.64 -9.03 -28.81
CA VAL A 74 17.80 -8.16 -28.59
C VAL A 74 18.86 -8.97 -27.84
N HIS A 75 19.59 -9.81 -28.58
CA HIS A 75 20.39 -10.91 -28.03
C HIS A 75 21.58 -10.51 -27.15
N ASP A 76 22.11 -9.29 -27.30
CA ASP A 76 23.32 -8.85 -26.59
C ASP A 76 23.02 -7.97 -25.36
N VAL A 77 21.75 -7.90 -24.95
CA VAL A 77 21.30 -6.99 -23.88
C VAL A 77 20.60 -7.78 -22.77
N PRO A 78 20.97 -7.60 -21.49
CA PRO A 78 20.27 -8.21 -20.37
C PRO A 78 18.86 -7.64 -20.18
N ALA A 79 17.94 -8.48 -19.73
CA ALA A 79 16.57 -8.08 -19.42
C ALA A 79 16.25 -8.23 -17.93
N VAL A 80 15.71 -7.16 -17.34
CA VAL A 80 15.14 -7.13 -16.00
C VAL A 80 13.64 -7.35 -16.11
N TYR A 81 13.15 -8.48 -15.59
CA TYR A 81 11.74 -8.77 -15.47
C TYR A 81 11.27 -8.33 -14.09
N PHE A 82 10.27 -7.47 -14.01
CA PHE A 82 9.57 -7.10 -12.78
C PHE A 82 8.09 -7.42 -12.92
N VAL A 83 7.64 -8.56 -12.39
CA VAL A 83 6.31 -9.12 -12.65
C VAL A 83 5.70 -9.76 -11.41
N GLN A 84 4.39 -9.95 -11.40
CA GLN A 84 3.72 -10.78 -10.40
C GLN A 84 4.03 -12.27 -10.62
N PRO A 85 4.09 -13.10 -9.56
CA PRO A 85 4.28 -14.54 -9.67
C PRO A 85 2.97 -15.22 -10.10
N THR A 86 2.57 -15.02 -11.36
CA THR A 86 1.36 -15.63 -11.96
C THR A 86 1.74 -16.67 -12.99
N GLU A 87 0.85 -17.65 -13.19
CA GLU A 87 1.00 -18.70 -14.19
C GLU A 87 1.28 -18.12 -15.59
N SER A 88 0.49 -17.12 -16.02
CA SER A 88 0.66 -16.46 -17.32
C SER A 88 2.04 -15.84 -17.48
N ASN A 89 2.52 -15.12 -16.46
CA ASN A 89 3.84 -14.49 -16.49
C ASN A 89 4.96 -15.53 -16.55
N LEU A 90 4.83 -16.63 -15.80
CA LEU A 90 5.81 -17.73 -15.81
C LEU A 90 5.92 -18.37 -17.20
N GLN A 91 4.78 -18.70 -17.82
CA GLN A 91 4.77 -19.28 -19.16
C GLN A 91 5.38 -18.33 -20.20
N ARG A 92 5.16 -17.02 -20.05
CA ARG A 92 5.77 -16.00 -20.93
C ARG A 92 7.29 -15.91 -20.74
N ILE A 93 7.77 -15.94 -19.49
CA ILE A 93 9.21 -15.97 -19.19
C ILE A 93 9.87 -17.21 -19.81
N ILE A 94 9.27 -18.39 -19.64
CA ILE A 94 9.79 -19.65 -20.21
C ILE A 94 9.82 -19.56 -21.74
N ALA A 95 8.76 -19.05 -22.37
CA ALA A 95 8.70 -18.86 -23.82
C ALA A 95 9.78 -17.90 -24.32
N ASP A 96 9.98 -16.76 -23.65
CA ASP A 96 10.99 -15.77 -24.03
C ASP A 96 12.42 -16.32 -23.87
N ALA A 97 12.68 -17.07 -22.79
CA ALA A 97 13.96 -17.73 -22.54
C ALA A 97 14.25 -18.81 -23.61
N SER A 98 13.26 -19.62 -23.97
CA SER A 98 13.39 -20.65 -25.01
C SER A 98 13.73 -20.07 -26.39
N ARG A 99 13.24 -18.85 -26.67
CA ARG A 99 13.52 -18.10 -27.91
C ARG A 99 14.79 -17.26 -27.83
N SER A 100 15.48 -17.26 -26.69
CA SER A 100 16.66 -16.45 -26.41
C SER A 100 16.45 -14.97 -26.78
N LEU A 101 15.32 -14.38 -26.39
CA LEU A 101 15.01 -12.99 -26.77
C LEU A 101 16.05 -11.98 -26.24
N TYR A 102 16.76 -12.31 -25.16
CA TYR A 102 17.73 -11.45 -24.48
C TYR A 102 18.98 -12.25 -24.12
N ASP A 103 20.06 -11.55 -23.78
CA ASP A 103 21.33 -12.19 -23.39
C ASP A 103 21.15 -13.02 -22.10
N THR A 104 20.69 -12.34 -21.05
CA THR A 104 20.43 -12.90 -19.72
C THR A 104 19.13 -12.35 -19.13
N PHE A 105 18.50 -13.15 -18.27
CA PHE A 105 17.19 -12.90 -17.67
C PHE A 105 17.36 -12.71 -16.16
N HIS A 106 17.04 -11.51 -15.68
CA HIS A 106 17.01 -11.16 -14.26
C HIS A 106 15.56 -11.11 -13.79
N LEU A 107 15.12 -12.18 -13.14
CA LEU A 107 13.73 -12.37 -12.73
C LEU A 107 13.49 -11.76 -11.36
N ASN A 108 12.58 -10.79 -11.28
CA ASN A 108 12.19 -10.11 -10.06
C ASN A 108 10.68 -10.22 -9.89
N PHE A 109 10.24 -10.99 -8.90
CA PHE A 109 8.84 -11.14 -8.57
C PHE A 109 8.41 -10.07 -7.58
N SER A 110 7.23 -9.47 -7.78
CA SER A 110 6.70 -8.41 -6.90
C SER A 110 6.48 -8.90 -5.46
N SER A 111 6.21 -10.19 -5.27
CA SER A 111 6.08 -10.86 -3.98
C SER A 111 6.79 -12.21 -4.00
N SER A 112 6.71 -12.97 -2.90
CA SER A 112 7.39 -14.25 -2.81
C SER A 112 6.80 -15.28 -3.77
N ILE A 113 7.65 -15.87 -4.61
CA ILE A 113 7.22 -16.90 -5.55
C ILE A 113 6.84 -18.20 -4.82
N PRO A 114 5.62 -18.74 -5.02
CA PRO A 114 5.24 -20.05 -4.50
C PRO A 114 6.18 -21.16 -4.97
N ARG A 115 6.47 -22.13 -4.09
CA ARG A 115 7.42 -23.23 -4.40
C ARG A 115 7.06 -23.98 -5.69
N LYS A 116 5.77 -24.22 -5.91
CA LYS A 116 5.26 -24.87 -7.13
C LYS A 116 5.67 -24.10 -8.40
N PHE A 117 5.51 -22.79 -8.40
CA PHE A 117 5.86 -21.92 -9.52
C PHE A 117 7.36 -21.88 -9.77
N LEU A 118 8.18 -21.90 -8.71
CA LEU A 118 9.63 -22.00 -8.87
C LEU A 118 10.07 -23.33 -9.51
N GLU A 119 9.45 -24.45 -9.11
CA GLU A 119 9.72 -25.78 -9.70
C GLU A 119 9.27 -25.86 -11.16
N GLU A 120 8.15 -25.23 -11.50
CA GLU A 120 7.66 -25.12 -12.87
C GLU A 120 8.58 -24.28 -13.76
N LEU A 121 9.04 -23.12 -13.29
CA LEU A 121 10.03 -22.29 -13.99
C LEU A 121 11.32 -23.07 -14.25
N ALA A 122 11.81 -23.81 -13.26
CA ALA A 122 13.00 -24.65 -13.39
C ALA A 122 12.79 -25.80 -14.40
N SER A 123 11.63 -26.48 -14.34
CA SER A 123 11.31 -27.56 -15.28
C SER A 123 11.17 -27.05 -16.71
N GLY A 124 10.48 -25.92 -16.90
CA GLY A 124 10.28 -25.29 -18.21
C GLY A 124 11.59 -24.89 -18.86
N THR A 125 12.46 -24.19 -18.12
CA THR A 125 13.77 -23.74 -18.62
C THR A 125 14.74 -24.91 -18.89
N LEU A 126 14.66 -26.00 -18.10
CA LEU A 126 15.41 -27.22 -18.36
C LEU A 126 14.98 -27.91 -19.66
N LYS A 127 13.67 -28.02 -19.90
CA LYS A 127 13.12 -28.63 -21.11
C LYS A 127 13.47 -27.85 -22.37
N SER A 128 13.51 -26.52 -22.29
CA SER A 128 13.89 -25.65 -23.41
C SER A 128 15.40 -25.50 -23.58
N GLY A 129 16.23 -26.09 -22.71
CA GLY A 129 17.69 -25.93 -22.76
C GLY A 129 18.13 -24.48 -22.60
N SER A 130 17.43 -23.71 -21.75
CA SER A 130 17.66 -22.28 -21.57
C SER A 130 17.93 -21.91 -20.10
N VAL A 131 18.42 -22.87 -19.30
CA VAL A 131 18.69 -22.67 -17.87
C VAL A 131 19.80 -21.64 -17.67
N GLU A 132 20.86 -21.70 -18.49
CA GLU A 132 21.99 -20.75 -18.40
C GLU A 132 21.60 -19.30 -18.72
N LYS A 133 20.42 -19.07 -19.32
CA LYS A 133 19.91 -17.73 -19.59
C LYS A 133 19.36 -17.04 -18.35
N VAL A 134 18.93 -17.79 -17.32
CA VAL A 134 18.41 -17.21 -16.09
C VAL A 134 19.56 -16.90 -15.14
N SER A 135 19.86 -15.60 -14.96
CA SER A 135 20.98 -15.15 -14.14
C SER A 135 20.64 -15.11 -12.65
N LYS A 136 19.48 -14.55 -12.31
CA LYS A 136 19.04 -14.32 -10.93
C LYS A 136 17.52 -14.44 -10.81
N VAL A 137 17.06 -14.91 -9.66
CA VAL A 137 15.65 -14.92 -9.25
C VAL A 137 15.55 -14.24 -7.89
N HIS A 138 14.73 -13.20 -7.78
CA HIS A 138 14.54 -12.43 -6.53
C HIS A 138 13.05 -12.23 -6.22
N ASP A 139 12.72 -12.33 -4.94
CA ASP A 139 11.47 -11.85 -4.37
C ASP A 139 11.69 -10.40 -3.91
N GLN A 140 11.01 -9.43 -4.52
CA GLN A 140 11.22 -8.00 -4.23
C GLN A 140 10.36 -7.47 -3.08
N TYR A 141 9.23 -8.11 -2.77
CA TYR A 141 8.27 -7.66 -1.74
C TYR A 141 7.75 -6.22 -1.98
N LEU A 142 7.49 -5.87 -3.24
CA LEU A 142 6.99 -4.56 -3.69
C LEU A 142 5.54 -4.62 -4.19
N GLU A 143 4.73 -5.58 -3.73
CA GLU A 143 3.34 -5.79 -4.18
C GLU A 143 2.35 -4.74 -3.62
N PHE A 144 2.65 -3.46 -3.83
CA PHE A 144 1.85 -2.29 -3.46
C PHE A 144 2.33 -1.05 -4.23
N VAL A 145 1.47 -0.04 -4.36
CA VAL A 145 1.76 1.23 -5.04
C VAL A 145 1.86 2.33 -3.98
N THR A 146 2.92 3.15 -4.01
CA THR A 146 2.97 4.40 -3.23
C THR A 146 2.60 5.59 -4.10
N LEU A 147 1.74 6.46 -3.58
CA LEU A 147 1.25 7.65 -4.29
C LEU A 147 1.83 8.94 -3.69
N GLU A 148 2.12 8.91 -2.39
CA GLU A 148 2.81 9.95 -1.63
C GLU A 148 3.79 9.27 -0.67
N ASP A 149 4.65 10.04 -0.02
CA ASP A 149 5.63 9.55 0.96
C ASP A 149 5.01 8.68 2.06
N ASN A 150 3.79 9.06 2.46
CA ASN A 150 3.00 8.45 3.53
C ASN A 150 1.67 7.87 3.04
N LEU A 151 1.51 7.57 1.74
CA LEU A 151 0.28 7.00 1.17
C LEU A 151 0.60 5.81 0.27
N PHE A 152 -0.05 4.67 0.54
CA PHE A 152 0.04 3.50 -0.33
C PHE A 152 -1.30 2.82 -0.60
N SER A 153 -1.33 2.00 -1.64
CA SER A 153 -2.44 1.14 -1.99
C SER A 153 -1.92 -0.26 -2.33
N LEU A 154 -2.64 -1.30 -1.93
CA LEU A 154 -2.33 -2.66 -2.42
C LEU A 154 -2.76 -2.87 -3.88
N ALA A 155 -3.47 -1.90 -4.48
CA ALA A 155 -4.06 -1.98 -5.82
C ALA A 155 -4.94 -3.25 -6.02
N GLN A 156 -5.61 -3.65 -4.94
CA GLN A 156 -6.48 -4.81 -4.86
C GLN A 156 -7.94 -4.40 -5.06
N GLN A 157 -8.37 -4.43 -6.32
CA GLN A 157 -9.69 -3.95 -6.73
C GLN A 157 -10.84 -4.78 -6.17
N SER A 158 -11.96 -4.11 -5.89
CA SER A 158 -13.23 -4.71 -5.46
C SER A 158 -13.13 -5.55 -4.19
N THR A 159 -12.15 -5.27 -3.31
CA THR A 159 -11.97 -6.04 -2.08
C THR A 159 -13.19 -5.91 -1.16
N TYR A 160 -13.84 -4.74 -1.12
CA TYR A 160 -15.06 -4.55 -0.35
C TYR A 160 -16.22 -5.41 -0.88
N VAL A 161 -16.42 -5.43 -2.21
CA VAL A 161 -17.44 -6.29 -2.85
C VAL A 161 -17.18 -7.76 -2.55
N GLN A 162 -15.94 -8.22 -2.73
CA GLN A 162 -15.59 -9.64 -2.56
C GLN A 162 -15.76 -10.10 -1.10
N MET A 163 -15.43 -9.25 -0.12
CA MET A 163 -15.58 -9.59 1.30
C MET A 163 -17.02 -9.55 1.80
N ASN A 164 -17.89 -8.76 1.16
CA ASN A 164 -19.29 -8.58 1.57
C ASN A 164 -20.29 -9.29 0.64
N ASP A 165 -19.79 -10.10 -0.30
CA ASP A 165 -20.63 -10.85 -1.22
C ASP A 165 -21.42 -11.92 -0.44
N PRO A 166 -22.78 -11.90 -0.46
CA PRO A 166 -23.58 -12.89 0.26
C PRO A 166 -23.42 -14.32 -0.27
N SER A 167 -22.86 -14.49 -1.48
CA SER A 167 -22.59 -15.78 -2.11
C SER A 167 -21.16 -16.28 -1.89
N ALA A 168 -20.27 -15.47 -1.31
CA ALA A 168 -18.88 -15.84 -1.12
C ALA A 168 -18.73 -17.02 -0.13
N GLY A 169 -17.97 -18.02 -0.55
CA GLY A 169 -17.63 -19.17 0.30
C GLY A 169 -16.45 -18.88 1.24
N GLU A 170 -16.29 -19.68 2.29
CA GLU A 170 -15.17 -19.55 3.24
C GLU A 170 -13.80 -19.58 2.57
N LYS A 171 -13.64 -20.43 1.55
CA LYS A 171 -12.38 -20.53 0.78
C LYS A 171 -12.03 -19.22 0.09
N GLU A 172 -13.00 -18.59 -0.58
CA GLU A 172 -12.80 -17.32 -1.31
C GLU A 172 -12.45 -16.20 -0.32
N ILE A 173 -13.16 -16.13 0.81
CA ILE A 173 -12.86 -15.18 1.89
C ILE A 173 -11.44 -15.37 2.42
N ASN A 174 -11.00 -16.61 2.65
CA ASN A 174 -9.64 -16.92 3.09
C ASN A 174 -8.58 -16.51 2.06
N GLU A 175 -8.83 -16.73 0.76
CA GLU A 175 -7.94 -16.29 -0.32
C GLU A 175 -7.81 -14.76 -0.36
N ILE A 176 -8.91 -14.03 -0.15
CA ILE A 176 -8.90 -12.56 -0.07
C ILE A 176 -8.09 -12.10 1.15
N ILE A 177 -8.32 -12.70 2.33
CA ILE A 177 -7.59 -12.38 3.57
C ILE A 177 -6.09 -12.64 3.38
N GLU A 178 -5.71 -13.77 2.78
CA GLU A 178 -4.31 -14.10 2.50
C GLU A 178 -3.65 -13.08 1.58
N ARG A 179 -4.36 -12.66 0.53
CA ARG A 179 -3.87 -11.64 -0.40
C ARG A 179 -3.69 -10.27 0.25
N VAL A 180 -4.62 -9.83 1.10
CA VAL A 180 -4.47 -8.55 1.85
C VAL A 180 -3.31 -8.65 2.85
N ALA A 181 -3.24 -9.73 3.63
CA ALA A 181 -2.18 -9.93 4.61
C ALA A 181 -0.78 -10.02 3.96
N SER A 182 -0.68 -10.65 2.78
CA SER A 182 0.58 -10.75 2.04
C SER A 182 1.02 -9.40 1.46
N GLY A 183 0.08 -8.57 0.99
CA GLY A 183 0.38 -7.20 0.57
C GLY A 183 0.88 -6.33 1.73
N LEU A 184 0.22 -6.40 2.90
CA LEU A 184 0.71 -5.73 4.11
C LEU A 184 2.09 -6.25 4.55
N PHE A 185 2.32 -7.55 4.44
CA PHE A 185 3.62 -8.14 4.72
C PHE A 185 4.72 -7.56 3.81
N CYS A 186 4.44 -7.37 2.51
CA CYS A 186 5.36 -6.71 1.58
C CYS A 186 5.71 -5.27 2.00
N VAL A 187 4.72 -4.50 2.45
CA VAL A 187 4.93 -3.14 2.99
C VAL A 187 5.86 -3.16 4.20
N LEU A 188 5.61 -4.08 5.15
CA LEU A 188 6.42 -4.18 6.37
C LEU A 188 7.85 -4.65 6.10
N VAL A 189 8.04 -5.59 5.15
CA VAL A 189 9.37 -6.01 4.69
C VAL A 189 10.11 -4.86 4.04
N THR A 190 9.45 -4.09 3.17
CA THR A 190 10.06 -2.91 2.52
C THR A 190 10.47 -1.85 3.53
N LEU A 191 9.69 -1.65 4.59
CA LEU A 191 10.04 -0.75 5.69
C LEU A 191 11.11 -1.33 6.64
N GLY A 192 11.31 -2.65 6.63
CA GLY A 192 12.19 -3.34 7.58
C GLY A 192 11.67 -3.30 9.02
N VAL A 193 10.35 -3.20 9.23
CA VAL A 193 9.75 -3.04 10.57
C VAL A 193 8.78 -4.16 10.93
N VAL A 194 8.74 -4.52 12.22
CA VAL A 194 7.71 -5.41 12.78
C VAL A 194 6.85 -4.59 13.74
N PRO A 195 5.60 -4.24 13.37
CA PRO A 195 4.75 -3.37 14.16
C PRO A 195 4.14 -4.08 15.36
N VAL A 196 3.56 -3.32 16.29
CA VAL A 196 2.50 -3.80 17.19
C VAL A 196 1.18 -3.62 16.46
N ILE A 197 0.30 -4.63 16.44
CA ILE A 197 -0.93 -4.59 15.63
C ILE A 197 -2.14 -4.34 16.54
N ARG A 198 -2.99 -3.40 16.13
CA ARG A 198 -4.28 -3.06 16.75
C ARG A 198 -5.38 -3.11 15.68
N CYS A 199 -6.50 -3.72 16.02
CA CYS A 199 -7.68 -3.76 15.15
C CYS A 199 -8.96 -3.88 15.99
N PRO A 200 -10.12 -3.47 15.45
CA PRO A 200 -11.41 -3.84 16.02
C PRO A 200 -11.53 -5.36 16.16
N SER A 201 -12.23 -5.83 17.20
CA SER A 201 -12.56 -7.24 17.33
C SER A 201 -13.69 -7.62 16.36
N GLY A 202 -13.55 -8.77 15.71
CA GLY A 202 -14.45 -9.31 14.70
C GLY A 202 -14.19 -8.77 13.28
N GLY A 203 -14.80 -9.45 12.30
CA GLY A 203 -14.81 -9.01 10.90
C GLY A 203 -13.47 -9.12 10.16
N PRO A 204 -13.36 -8.51 8.96
CA PRO A 204 -12.19 -8.61 8.11
C PRO A 204 -10.89 -8.10 8.74
N ALA A 205 -10.96 -7.04 9.55
CA ALA A 205 -9.80 -6.45 10.20
C ALA A 205 -9.09 -7.43 11.15
N GLU A 206 -9.83 -8.14 12.01
CA GLU A 206 -9.23 -9.15 12.91
C GLU A 206 -8.68 -10.35 12.14
N MET A 207 -9.36 -10.80 11.08
CA MET A 207 -8.90 -11.94 10.27
C MET A 207 -7.57 -11.63 9.57
N VAL A 208 -7.46 -10.46 8.94
CA VAL A 208 -6.21 -10.00 8.32
C VAL A 208 -5.12 -9.76 9.37
N ALA A 209 -5.44 -9.13 10.50
CA ALA A 209 -4.49 -8.87 11.57
C ALA A 209 -3.91 -10.16 12.15
N SER A 210 -4.76 -11.17 12.37
CA SER A 210 -4.37 -12.47 12.93
C SER A 210 -3.45 -13.24 11.96
N LEU A 211 -3.81 -13.27 10.67
CA LEU A 211 -2.97 -13.92 9.66
C LEU A 211 -1.63 -13.20 9.46
N LEU A 212 -1.64 -11.86 9.49
CA LEU A 212 -0.41 -11.06 9.40
C LEU A 212 0.50 -11.28 10.62
N ASP A 213 -0.05 -11.30 11.84
CA ASP A 213 0.69 -11.63 13.06
C ASP A 213 1.34 -13.02 12.94
N GLN A 214 0.61 -14.01 12.43
CA GLN A 214 1.15 -15.34 12.17
C GLN A 214 2.30 -15.31 11.15
N LYS A 215 2.10 -14.68 9.98
CA LYS A 215 3.15 -14.56 8.93
C LYS A 215 4.42 -13.89 9.46
N LEU A 216 4.28 -12.83 10.26
CA LEU A 216 5.41 -12.13 10.88
C LEU A 216 6.15 -13.02 11.88
N ARG A 217 5.43 -13.76 12.74
CA ARG A 217 6.05 -14.70 13.69
C ARG A 217 6.82 -15.80 12.99
N ASP A 218 6.23 -16.39 11.96
CA ASP A 218 6.85 -17.50 11.23
C ASP A 218 8.16 -17.03 10.55
N HIS A 219 8.17 -15.82 9.99
CA HIS A 219 9.39 -15.22 9.44
C HIS A 219 10.43 -14.85 10.50
N LEU A 220 10.02 -14.35 11.67
CA LEU A 220 10.94 -14.04 12.78
C LEU A 220 11.65 -15.27 13.33
N LEU A 221 11.03 -16.44 13.23
CA LEU A 221 11.61 -17.74 13.62
C LEU A 221 12.47 -18.37 12.52
N SER A 222 12.39 -17.86 11.29
CA SER A 222 13.13 -18.38 10.14
C SER A 222 14.62 -18.01 10.21
N LYS A 223 15.49 -18.88 9.65
CA LYS A 223 16.94 -18.62 9.58
C LYS A 223 17.30 -17.41 8.71
N ASN A 224 16.48 -17.12 7.70
CA ASN A 224 16.63 -15.98 6.78
C ASN A 224 15.60 -14.90 7.14
N ASN A 225 15.75 -14.32 8.33
CA ASN A 225 14.83 -13.29 8.81
C ASN A 225 14.93 -12.03 7.95
N LEU A 226 13.83 -11.63 7.33
CA LEU A 226 13.75 -10.44 6.47
C LEU A 226 13.82 -9.12 7.25
N PHE A 227 13.71 -9.17 8.58
CA PHE A 227 13.66 -8.01 9.47
C PHE A 227 14.96 -7.76 10.25
N THR A 228 16.05 -8.50 9.98
CA THR A 228 17.34 -8.34 10.68
C THR A 228 18.31 -7.35 10.02
N GLU A 229 18.15 -7.03 8.74
CA GLU A 229 19.12 -6.21 7.99
C GLU A 229 18.91 -4.69 8.13
N GLY A 230 17.74 -4.22 8.59
CA GLY A 230 17.40 -2.79 8.65
C GLY A 230 17.50 -2.14 10.03
N GLY A 231 17.72 -2.92 11.09
CA GLY A 231 17.56 -2.46 12.47
C GLY A 231 18.86 -2.45 13.25
N GLY A 232 19.57 -1.32 13.26
CA GLY A 232 20.52 -1.04 14.34
C GLY A 232 19.81 -1.17 15.71
N PHE A 233 20.59 -1.37 16.78
CA PHE A 233 20.11 -1.56 18.17
C PHE A 233 19.02 -0.55 18.61
N MET A 234 18.91 0.59 17.95
CA MET A 234 17.90 1.64 18.19
C MET A 234 16.48 1.32 17.65
N SER A 235 16.31 0.52 16.59
CA SER A 235 14.96 0.20 16.03
C SER A 235 14.11 -0.66 16.98
N SER A 236 14.77 -1.33 17.93
CA SER A 236 14.15 -2.16 18.96
C SER A 236 13.30 -1.36 19.95
N PHE A 237 13.56 -0.05 20.11
CA PHE A 237 12.95 0.78 21.16
C PHE A 237 11.78 1.67 20.70
N GLN A 238 11.52 1.80 19.39
CA GLN A 238 10.39 2.59 18.84
C GLN A 238 9.76 1.85 17.66
N ARG A 239 9.06 0.75 17.94
CA ARG A 239 8.29 0.01 16.91
C ARG A 239 7.05 0.82 16.52
N PRO A 240 6.67 0.86 15.23
CA PRO A 240 5.44 1.52 14.81
C PRO A 240 4.20 0.73 15.26
N LEU A 241 3.09 1.44 15.40
CA LEU A 241 1.77 0.86 15.59
C LEU A 241 1.13 0.58 14.23
N LEU A 242 0.58 -0.61 13.99
CA LEU A 242 -0.25 -0.90 12.82
C LEU A 242 -1.72 -0.95 13.26
N CYS A 243 -2.52 0.01 12.81
CA CYS A 243 -3.97 0.05 13.01
C CYS A 243 -4.68 -0.46 11.76
N ILE A 244 -5.46 -1.53 11.87
CA ILE A 244 -6.22 -2.10 10.75
C ILE A 244 -7.72 -1.86 10.97
N PHE A 245 -8.38 -1.29 9.96
CA PHE A 245 -9.80 -0.98 9.93
C PHE A 245 -10.47 -1.65 8.72
N ASP A 246 -11.80 -1.80 8.77
CA ASP A 246 -12.64 -2.20 7.64
C ASP A 246 -13.51 -1.00 7.23
N ARG A 247 -13.84 -0.86 5.93
CA ARG A 247 -14.56 0.31 5.40
C ARG A 247 -15.90 0.57 6.09
N ASN A 248 -16.55 -0.47 6.63
CA ASN A 248 -17.78 -0.33 7.41
C ASN A 248 -17.60 0.53 8.69
N PHE A 249 -16.36 0.68 9.16
CA PHE A 249 -16.02 1.53 10.32
C PHE A 249 -16.47 2.99 10.13
N GLU A 250 -16.32 3.54 8.93
CA GLU A 250 -16.68 4.94 8.65
C GLU A 250 -17.11 5.10 7.17
N LEU A 251 -18.28 4.55 6.82
CA LEU A 251 -18.75 4.52 5.42
C LEU A 251 -19.04 5.92 4.86
N SER A 252 -19.49 6.87 5.69
CA SER A 252 -19.81 8.26 5.30
C SER A 252 -18.63 8.93 4.60
N VAL A 253 -17.43 8.83 5.17
CA VAL A 253 -16.22 9.45 4.61
C VAL A 253 -15.88 8.89 3.23
N GLY A 254 -16.19 7.61 2.99
CA GLY A 254 -16.02 6.96 1.69
C GLY A 254 -16.93 7.52 0.59
N ILE A 255 -18.03 8.18 0.95
CA ILE A 255 -19.11 8.57 0.03
C ILE A 255 -19.32 10.08 -0.03
N GLN A 256 -18.99 10.85 1.02
CA GLN A 256 -19.22 12.29 1.05
C GLN A 256 -18.47 13.06 -0.04
N HIS A 257 -19.00 14.21 -0.43
CA HIS A 257 -18.27 15.20 -1.21
C HIS A 257 -17.31 15.97 -0.29
N ASP A 258 -16.09 16.24 -0.75
CA ASP A 258 -15.09 17.05 -0.06
C ASP A 258 -14.66 18.21 -0.97
N PHE A 259 -14.40 19.37 -0.37
CA PHE A 259 -14.15 20.62 -1.09
C PHE A 259 -12.68 21.05 -1.07
N ARG A 260 -11.79 20.27 -0.44
CA ARG A 260 -10.34 20.45 -0.50
C ARG A 260 -9.80 19.98 -1.85
N TYR A 261 -8.71 20.61 -2.28
CA TYR A 261 -8.24 20.51 -3.66
C TYR A 261 -8.01 19.09 -4.14
N ARG A 262 -7.25 18.29 -3.39
CA ARG A 262 -6.90 16.91 -3.77
C ARG A 262 -8.09 15.95 -3.73
N PRO A 263 -8.87 15.85 -2.63
CA PRO A 263 -10.09 15.06 -2.62
C PRO A 263 -11.04 15.44 -3.76
N LEU A 264 -11.19 16.73 -4.03
CA LEU A 264 -12.06 17.23 -5.09
C LEU A 264 -11.55 16.87 -6.49
N VAL A 265 -10.25 17.01 -6.79
CA VAL A 265 -9.65 16.55 -8.05
C VAL A 265 -9.84 15.05 -8.24
N HIS A 266 -9.65 14.26 -7.18
CA HIS A 266 -9.84 12.83 -7.20
C HIS A 266 -11.28 12.43 -7.51
N ASP A 267 -12.24 13.05 -6.82
CA ASP A 267 -13.66 12.70 -6.89
C ASP A 267 -14.33 13.21 -8.17
N VAL A 268 -14.00 14.42 -8.60
CA VAL A 268 -14.69 15.09 -9.70
C VAL A 268 -14.05 14.83 -11.05
N LEU A 269 -12.71 14.73 -11.09
CA LEU A 269 -11.96 14.62 -12.34
C LEU A 269 -11.25 13.27 -12.52
N GLY A 270 -11.34 12.37 -11.54
CA GLY A 270 -10.86 10.99 -11.67
C GLY A 270 -9.35 10.85 -11.63
N LEU A 271 -8.68 11.42 -10.62
CA LEU A 271 -7.24 11.21 -10.39
C LEU A 271 -6.95 9.73 -10.15
N LYS A 272 -6.06 9.11 -10.93
CA LYS A 272 -5.61 7.72 -10.70
C LYS A 272 -4.12 7.62 -10.95
N LEU A 273 -3.39 6.97 -10.04
CA LEU A 273 -1.93 6.80 -10.12
C LEU A 273 -1.19 8.13 -10.38
N ASN A 274 -1.61 9.18 -9.68
CA ASN A 274 -1.10 10.56 -9.85
C ASN A 274 -1.28 11.13 -11.27
N GLN A 275 -2.13 10.53 -12.10
CA GLN A 275 -2.43 10.99 -13.45
C GLN A 275 -3.88 11.45 -13.57
N LEU A 276 -4.06 12.51 -14.33
CA LEU A 276 -5.33 13.18 -14.54
C LEU A 276 -5.53 13.43 -16.03
N LYS A 277 -6.72 13.13 -16.55
CA LYS A 277 -7.11 13.44 -17.95
C LYS A 277 -8.28 14.42 -17.94
N VAL A 278 -8.02 15.66 -18.34
CA VAL A 278 -9.02 16.73 -18.39
C VAL A 278 -9.44 16.95 -19.85
N GLN A 279 -10.74 16.91 -20.12
CA GLN A 279 -11.26 17.29 -21.43
C GLN A 279 -10.97 18.79 -21.68
N GLY A 280 -10.33 19.10 -22.81
CA GLY A 280 -10.15 20.49 -23.24
C GLY A 280 -11.41 21.02 -23.90
N GLU A 281 -11.70 22.31 -23.74
CA GLU A 281 -12.89 22.96 -24.34
C GLU A 281 -12.92 22.83 -25.88
N LYS A 282 -11.75 22.81 -26.54
CA LYS A 282 -11.59 22.61 -27.99
C LYS A 282 -10.27 21.87 -28.27
N GLY A 283 -10.25 20.55 -28.12
CA GLY A 283 -9.07 19.74 -28.44
C GLY A 283 -9.06 18.36 -27.79
N PRO A 284 -8.03 17.52 -28.06
CA PRO A 284 -7.87 16.24 -27.38
C PRO A 284 -7.72 16.44 -25.87
N PRO A 285 -8.11 15.45 -25.04
CA PRO A 285 -7.98 15.54 -23.60
C PRO A 285 -6.52 15.78 -23.21
N LYS A 286 -6.29 16.76 -22.33
CA LYS A 286 -4.96 17.08 -21.78
C LYS A 286 -4.69 16.15 -20.60
N SER A 287 -3.50 15.57 -20.58
CA SER A 287 -3.04 14.73 -19.47
C SER A 287 -2.11 15.53 -18.56
N PHE A 288 -2.33 15.44 -17.26
CA PHE A 288 -1.53 16.08 -16.22
C PHE A 288 -1.07 15.03 -15.22
N GLU A 289 0.13 15.20 -14.68
CA GLU A 289 0.70 14.36 -13.63
C GLU A 289 0.86 15.17 -12.35
N LEU A 290 0.35 14.70 -11.22
CA LEU A 290 0.27 15.43 -9.95
C LEU A 290 1.01 14.63 -8.87
N ASP A 291 2.28 14.96 -8.65
CA ASP A 291 3.13 14.29 -7.67
C ASP A 291 3.92 15.30 -6.83
N SER A 292 4.80 14.79 -5.94
CA SER A 292 5.65 15.59 -5.06
C SER A 292 6.68 16.46 -5.80
N SER A 293 6.90 16.25 -7.09
CA SER A 293 7.80 17.09 -7.91
C SER A 293 7.13 18.37 -8.37
N ASP A 294 5.79 18.44 -8.31
CA ASP A 294 5.04 19.66 -8.53
C ASP A 294 4.99 20.50 -7.24
N PRO A 295 5.64 21.68 -7.21
CA PRO A 295 5.69 22.52 -6.01
C PRO A 295 4.34 23.16 -5.67
N PHE A 296 3.50 23.44 -6.68
CA PHE A 296 2.17 24.01 -6.44
C PHE A 296 1.25 22.96 -5.83
N TRP A 297 1.23 21.74 -6.38
CA TRP A 297 0.45 20.64 -5.84
C TRP A 297 0.86 20.32 -4.41
N SER A 298 2.17 20.20 -4.16
CA SER A 298 2.70 19.87 -2.82
C SER A 298 2.29 20.89 -1.76
N ALA A 299 2.29 22.18 -2.10
CA ALA A 299 1.93 23.25 -1.17
C ALA A 299 0.42 23.41 -0.96
N ASN A 300 -0.39 23.16 -1.99
CA ASN A 300 -1.81 23.58 -2.00
C ASN A 300 -2.82 22.43 -2.05
N SER A 301 -2.37 21.18 -2.17
CA SER A 301 -3.27 20.04 -2.35
C SER A 301 -4.23 19.77 -1.18
N THR A 302 -3.91 20.25 0.03
CA THR A 302 -4.74 20.11 1.23
C THR A 302 -5.64 21.32 1.50
N LEU A 303 -5.49 22.41 0.75
CA LEU A 303 -6.28 23.63 0.93
C LEU A 303 -7.71 23.46 0.41
N GLU A 304 -8.63 24.24 0.98
CA GLU A 304 -9.98 24.41 0.44
C GLU A 304 -9.92 25.03 -0.96
N PHE A 305 -10.81 24.59 -1.86
CA PHE A 305 -10.78 25.02 -3.26
C PHE A 305 -10.76 26.55 -3.49
N PRO A 306 -11.50 27.39 -2.71
CA PRO A 306 -11.41 28.84 -2.85
C PRO A 306 -10.00 29.40 -2.59
N ASP A 307 -9.27 28.85 -1.62
CA ASP A 307 -7.92 29.30 -1.28
C ASP A 307 -6.91 28.93 -2.37
N VAL A 308 -7.12 27.79 -3.05
CA VAL A 308 -6.33 27.41 -4.24
C VAL A 308 -6.46 28.45 -5.34
N ALA A 309 -7.68 28.97 -5.59
CA ALA A 309 -7.90 29.98 -6.61
C ALA A 309 -7.15 31.28 -6.30
N VAL A 310 -7.12 31.68 -5.02
CA VAL A 310 -6.35 32.83 -4.53
C VAL A 310 -4.85 32.59 -4.71
N GLU A 311 -4.35 31.39 -4.44
CA GLU A 311 -2.93 31.07 -4.64
C GLU A 311 -2.54 31.05 -6.12
N ILE A 312 -3.39 30.53 -7.01
CA ILE A 312 -3.16 30.61 -8.48
C ILE A 312 -3.02 32.07 -8.91
N GLU A 313 -3.94 32.94 -8.47
CA GLU A 313 -3.89 34.37 -8.78
C GLU A 313 -2.62 35.03 -8.22
N THR A 314 -2.24 34.69 -6.99
CA THR A 314 -1.03 35.19 -6.34
C THR A 314 0.23 34.81 -7.13
N GLN A 315 0.34 33.54 -7.55
CA GLN A 315 1.48 33.07 -8.33
C GLN A 315 1.51 33.66 -9.74
N LEU A 316 0.35 33.83 -10.38
CA LEU A 316 0.23 34.49 -11.69
C LEU A 316 0.65 35.96 -11.63
N ASN A 317 0.22 36.68 -10.59
CA ASN A 317 0.59 38.08 -10.39
C ASN A 317 2.09 38.24 -10.10
N LYS A 318 2.68 37.32 -9.32
CA LYS A 318 4.13 37.28 -9.09
C LYS A 318 4.88 36.98 -10.40
N TYR A 319 4.43 35.99 -11.19
CA TYR A 319 4.99 35.70 -12.51
C TYR A 319 4.96 36.91 -13.45
N LYS A 320 3.84 37.62 -13.55
CA LYS A 320 3.72 38.84 -14.38
C LYS A 320 4.73 39.92 -13.97
N ARG A 321 4.89 40.16 -12.67
CA ARG A 321 5.88 41.10 -12.13
C ARG A 321 7.32 40.69 -12.48
N ASP A 322 7.64 39.41 -12.32
CA ASP A 322 8.98 38.87 -12.61
C ASP A 322 9.30 38.99 -14.12
N VAL A 323 8.32 38.75 -15.01
CA VAL A 323 8.45 38.93 -16.46
C VAL A 323 8.65 40.41 -16.83
N GLU A 324 7.88 41.33 -16.24
CA GLU A 324 8.06 42.76 -16.47
C GLU A 324 9.45 43.25 -16.04
N GLU A 325 9.99 42.74 -14.93
CA GLU A 325 11.34 43.06 -14.48
C GLU A 325 12.41 42.55 -15.46
N VAL A 326 12.24 41.34 -15.99
CA VAL A 326 13.12 40.78 -17.02
C VAL A 326 13.07 41.64 -18.30
N ASN A 327 11.87 42.02 -18.75
CA ASN A 327 11.70 42.87 -19.94
C ASN A 327 12.33 44.26 -19.76
N LYS A 328 12.23 44.84 -18.56
CA LYS A 328 12.91 46.11 -18.21
C LYS A 328 14.43 45.98 -18.24
N LYS A 329 14.98 44.86 -17.77
CA LYS A 329 16.44 44.60 -17.73
C LYS A 329 17.05 44.24 -19.09
N THR A 330 16.26 43.74 -20.04
CA THR A 330 16.70 43.37 -21.40
C THR A 330 16.57 44.50 -22.42
N GLY A 331 16.09 45.68 -22.03
CA GLY A 331 16.00 46.84 -22.91
C GLY A 331 14.88 46.77 -23.96
N GLY A 332 13.91 45.86 -23.79
CA GLY A 332 12.76 45.72 -24.69
C GLY A 332 11.73 46.83 -24.44
N GLY A 333 11.53 47.70 -25.44
CA GLY A 333 10.47 48.70 -25.42
C GLY A 333 9.08 48.07 -25.34
N SER A 334 8.18 48.73 -24.61
CA SER A 334 6.80 48.32 -24.36
C SER A 334 6.06 47.92 -25.64
N GLY A 335 5.68 46.64 -25.80
CA GLY A 335 4.62 46.25 -26.74
C GLY A 335 4.76 44.96 -27.54
N ALA A 336 5.84 44.17 -27.44
CA ALA A 336 5.93 42.89 -28.15
C ALA A 336 5.63 41.69 -27.23
N GLU A 337 4.66 40.85 -27.62
CA GLU A 337 4.46 39.54 -27.01
C GLU A 337 5.72 38.70 -27.15
N PHE A 338 6.23 38.20 -26.02
CA PHE A 338 7.46 37.43 -25.93
C PHE A 338 7.21 35.98 -26.40
N ASP A 339 7.56 35.68 -27.65
CA ASP A 339 7.73 34.31 -28.13
C ASP A 339 9.22 33.95 -27.98
N GLY A 340 9.52 32.91 -27.21
CA GLY A 340 10.85 32.56 -26.71
C GLY A 340 11.87 32.08 -27.75
N THR A 341 11.69 32.42 -29.03
CA THR A 341 12.45 31.89 -30.17
C THR A 341 13.48 32.86 -30.78
N ASP A 342 13.43 34.17 -30.52
CA ASP A 342 14.21 35.18 -31.25
C ASP A 342 15.33 35.89 -30.44
N LEU A 343 16.24 35.15 -29.78
CA LEU A 343 17.33 35.74 -28.98
C LEU A 343 18.72 35.19 -29.31
N ILE A 344 19.20 35.36 -30.55
CA ILE A 344 20.61 35.06 -30.91
C ILE A 344 21.39 36.29 -31.43
N GLY A 345 20.76 37.45 -31.63
CA GLY A 345 21.40 38.59 -32.29
C GLY A 345 21.66 39.81 -31.42
N ASN A 346 22.77 39.82 -30.66
CA ASN A 346 23.45 40.99 -30.05
C ASN A 346 22.74 41.69 -28.86
N ILE A 347 23.42 41.77 -27.69
CA ILE A 347 23.56 42.93 -26.76
C ILE A 347 24.03 42.48 -25.34
N HIS A 348 25.01 43.23 -24.78
CA HIS A 348 25.52 43.34 -23.39
C HIS A 348 25.56 42.08 -22.47
N THR A 349 26.77 41.60 -22.24
CA THR A 349 27.14 40.25 -21.76
C THR A 349 26.82 39.90 -20.30
N GLU A 350 26.76 40.84 -19.35
CA GLU A 350 26.47 40.51 -17.95
C GLU A 350 24.97 40.47 -17.62
N HIS A 351 24.19 41.42 -18.13
CA HIS A 351 22.73 41.45 -17.94
C HIS A 351 22.02 40.34 -18.71
N LEU A 352 22.58 39.90 -19.84
CA LEU A 352 22.10 38.76 -20.60
C LEU A 352 22.29 37.45 -19.82
N MET A 353 23.41 37.26 -19.10
CA MET A 353 23.71 35.98 -18.45
C MET A 353 22.74 35.66 -17.30
N ASN A 354 22.35 36.65 -16.49
CA ASN A 354 21.33 36.47 -15.45
C ASN A 354 19.93 36.29 -16.03
N THR A 355 19.62 36.98 -17.15
CA THR A 355 18.33 36.84 -17.83
C THR A 355 18.18 35.50 -18.55
N VAL A 356 19.24 35.01 -19.20
CA VAL A 356 19.28 33.70 -19.86
C VAL A 356 19.13 32.56 -18.84
N LYS A 357 19.60 32.74 -17.61
CA LYS A 357 19.39 31.78 -16.52
C LYS A 357 17.96 31.77 -15.97
N SER A 358 17.28 32.93 -15.91
CA SER A 358 15.94 33.02 -15.34
C SER A 358 14.82 32.65 -16.32
N LEU A 359 15.05 32.72 -17.64
CA LEU A 359 14.04 32.41 -18.65
C LEU A 359 13.52 30.94 -18.60
N PRO A 360 14.38 29.91 -18.48
CA PRO A 360 13.91 28.53 -18.30
C PRO A 360 13.08 28.35 -17.02
N GLU A 361 13.50 28.98 -15.92
CA GLU A 361 12.77 28.94 -14.64
C GLU A 361 11.39 29.58 -14.74
N LEU A 362 11.30 30.77 -15.36
CA LEU A 362 10.02 31.45 -15.61
C LEU A 362 9.10 30.65 -16.53
N THR A 363 9.66 29.98 -17.55
CA THR A 363 8.92 29.12 -18.46
C THR A 363 8.34 27.92 -17.72
N GLU A 364 9.14 27.25 -16.88
CA GLU A 364 8.67 26.11 -16.10
C GLU A 364 7.61 26.52 -15.07
N ARG A 365 7.82 27.64 -14.40
CA ARG A 365 6.84 28.22 -13.47
C ARG A 365 5.52 28.56 -14.17
N LYS A 366 5.56 29.11 -15.39
CA LYS A 366 4.36 29.36 -16.20
C LYS A 366 3.62 28.05 -16.50
N LYS A 367 4.32 26.97 -16.85
CA LYS A 367 3.68 25.66 -17.11
C LYS A 367 2.96 25.12 -15.87
N VAL A 368 3.55 25.24 -14.69
CA VAL A 368 2.91 24.84 -13.41
C VAL A 368 1.64 25.68 -13.17
N ILE A 369 1.71 27.00 -13.34
CA ILE A 369 0.56 27.89 -13.20
C ILE A 369 -0.55 27.54 -14.21
N ASP A 370 -0.20 27.37 -15.49
CA ASP A 370 -1.15 27.03 -16.56
C ASP A 370 -1.82 25.67 -16.29
N LYS A 371 -1.05 24.68 -15.83
CA LYS A 371 -1.56 23.36 -15.43
C LYS A 371 -2.64 23.48 -14.34
N HIS A 372 -2.33 24.14 -13.22
CA HIS A 372 -3.27 24.27 -12.11
C HIS A 372 -4.45 25.19 -12.43
N THR A 373 -4.25 26.21 -13.28
CA THR A 373 -5.35 27.04 -13.82
C THR A 373 -6.32 26.20 -14.64
N ASN A 374 -5.84 25.31 -15.52
CA ASN A 374 -6.69 24.42 -16.31
C ASN A 374 -7.49 23.45 -15.42
N ILE A 375 -6.83 22.86 -14.41
CA ILE A 375 -7.48 21.96 -13.45
C ILE A 375 -8.56 22.71 -12.66
N ALA A 376 -8.22 23.88 -12.10
CA ALA A 376 -9.16 24.68 -11.32
C ALA A 376 -10.36 25.17 -12.16
N THR A 377 -10.14 25.51 -13.44
CA THR A 377 -11.20 25.88 -14.37
C THR A 377 -12.15 24.71 -14.63
N ALA A 378 -11.61 23.51 -14.87
CA ALA A 378 -12.42 22.30 -15.05
C ALA A 378 -13.24 21.96 -13.80
N LEU A 379 -12.63 22.06 -12.61
CA LEU A 379 -13.31 21.90 -11.33
C LEU A 379 -14.44 22.92 -11.16
N LEU A 380 -14.16 24.20 -11.41
CA LEU A 380 -15.16 25.26 -11.26
C LEU A 380 -16.38 25.03 -12.16
N GLY A 381 -16.16 24.53 -13.38
CA GLY A 381 -17.23 24.09 -14.28
C GLY A 381 -18.11 23.02 -13.64
N GLN A 382 -17.49 21.94 -13.15
CA GLN A 382 -18.19 20.84 -12.50
C GLN A 382 -18.92 21.25 -11.21
N ILE A 383 -18.28 22.08 -10.36
CA ILE A 383 -18.90 22.60 -9.14
C ILE A 383 -20.17 23.38 -9.47
N LYS A 384 -20.13 24.29 -10.43
CA LYS A 384 -21.29 25.14 -10.80
C LYS A 384 -22.42 24.34 -11.45
N GLU A 385 -22.08 23.38 -12.30
CA GLU A 385 -23.04 22.55 -13.01
C GLU A 385 -23.77 21.61 -12.04
N ARG A 386 -23.03 20.98 -11.14
CA ARG A 386 -23.54 19.95 -10.21
C ARG A 386 -23.96 20.49 -8.85
N SER A 387 -23.62 21.75 -8.52
CA SER A 387 -23.80 22.35 -7.19
C SER A 387 -23.12 21.58 -6.07
N ILE A 388 -21.86 21.17 -6.30
CA ILE A 388 -21.07 20.37 -5.36
C ILE A 388 -20.89 21.10 -4.02
N ASP A 389 -20.69 22.42 -4.07
CA ASP A 389 -20.59 23.29 -2.88
C ASP A 389 -21.82 23.17 -1.96
N ALA A 390 -23.01 23.07 -2.55
CA ALA A 390 -24.25 22.91 -1.80
C ALA A 390 -24.40 21.50 -1.21
N PHE A 391 -23.98 20.45 -1.95
CA PHE A 391 -23.98 19.08 -1.44
C PHE A 391 -23.01 18.93 -0.26
N THR A 392 -21.75 19.34 -0.41
CA THR A 392 -20.74 19.25 0.66
C THR A 392 -21.20 19.93 1.94
N LYS A 393 -21.72 21.16 1.84
CA LYS A 393 -22.21 21.89 3.01
C LYS A 393 -23.35 21.16 3.71
N LYS A 394 -24.36 20.71 2.95
CA LYS A 394 -25.52 20.00 3.50
C LYS A 394 -25.15 18.64 4.08
N GLU A 395 -24.24 17.89 3.46
CA GLU A 395 -23.74 16.61 3.97
C GLU A 395 -23.02 16.80 5.31
N SER A 396 -22.17 17.82 5.41
CA SER A 396 -21.47 18.17 6.66
C SER A 396 -22.45 18.59 7.76
N ASP A 397 -23.38 19.51 7.47
CA ASP A 397 -24.42 19.95 8.41
C ASP A 397 -25.29 18.77 8.89
N MET A 398 -25.62 17.86 7.98
CA MET A 398 -26.42 16.66 8.25
C MET A 398 -25.70 15.69 9.19
N MET A 399 -24.40 15.48 9.00
CA MET A 399 -23.57 14.63 9.87
C MET A 399 -23.34 15.26 11.26
N MET A 400 -23.28 16.59 11.36
CA MET A 400 -23.17 17.27 12.66
C MET A 400 -24.48 17.25 13.45
N ARG A 401 -25.62 17.41 12.78
CA ARG A 401 -26.94 17.53 13.41
C ARG A 401 -27.62 16.18 13.65
N GLY A 402 -27.17 15.11 13.00
CA GLY A 402 -27.82 13.79 13.04
C GLY A 402 -29.08 13.71 12.16
N GLY A 403 -29.15 14.52 11.09
CA GLY A 403 -30.32 14.60 10.22
C GLY A 403 -30.41 15.92 9.45
N ILE A 404 -31.45 16.05 8.62
CA ILE A 404 -31.72 17.23 7.79
C ILE A 404 -33.24 17.48 7.73
N ASP A 405 -33.64 18.73 7.55
CA ASP A 405 -35.04 19.08 7.32
C ASP A 405 -35.58 18.43 6.03
N ARG A 406 -36.81 17.92 6.09
CA ARG A 406 -37.43 17.20 4.96
C ARG A 406 -37.52 18.07 3.71
N THR A 407 -37.81 19.37 3.84
CA THR A 407 -37.92 20.26 2.68
C THR A 407 -36.56 20.49 2.03
N GLU A 408 -35.50 20.64 2.83
CA GLU A 408 -34.14 20.81 2.34
C GLU A 408 -33.58 19.55 1.68
N LEU A 409 -33.88 18.38 2.27
CA LEU A 409 -33.57 17.05 1.72
C LEU A 409 -34.18 16.88 0.33
N MET A 410 -35.50 17.08 0.22
CA MET A 410 -36.22 16.91 -1.04
C MET A 410 -35.81 17.96 -2.06
N ALA A 411 -35.50 19.20 -1.65
CA ALA A 411 -35.00 20.24 -2.54
C ALA A 411 -33.63 19.90 -3.13
N ALA A 412 -32.74 19.27 -2.35
CA ALA A 412 -31.45 18.81 -2.86
C ALA A 412 -31.62 17.66 -3.88
N LEU A 413 -32.44 16.65 -3.56
CA LEU A 413 -32.66 15.49 -4.45
C LEU A 413 -33.35 15.88 -5.77
N LYS A 414 -34.26 16.86 -5.74
CA LYS A 414 -34.95 17.37 -6.94
C LYS A 414 -34.17 18.48 -7.66
N GLY A 415 -33.11 19.00 -7.06
CA GLY A 415 -32.31 20.10 -7.59
C GLY A 415 -31.27 19.67 -8.62
N LYS A 416 -30.21 20.49 -8.71
CA LYS A 416 -28.99 20.22 -9.50
C LYS A 416 -28.22 19.01 -8.95
N GLY A 417 -27.21 18.57 -9.69
CA GLY A 417 -26.39 17.40 -9.37
C GLY A 417 -26.66 16.23 -10.30
N THR A 418 -25.65 15.40 -10.46
CA THR A 418 -25.76 14.15 -11.23
C THR A 418 -26.63 13.13 -10.47
N LYS A 419 -27.01 12.05 -11.18
CA LYS A 419 -27.65 10.88 -10.55
C LYS A 419 -26.82 10.33 -9.39
N MET A 420 -25.49 10.33 -9.54
CA MET A 420 -24.56 9.87 -8.52
C MET A 420 -24.52 10.82 -7.31
N ASP A 421 -24.48 12.15 -7.53
CA ASP A 421 -24.48 13.14 -6.43
C ASP A 421 -25.73 13.00 -5.56
N LYS A 422 -26.90 12.84 -6.20
CA LYS A 422 -28.19 12.64 -5.53
C LYS A 422 -28.24 11.32 -4.77
N LEU A 423 -27.70 10.25 -5.34
CA LEU A 423 -27.62 8.94 -4.70
C LEU A 423 -26.69 8.96 -3.48
N ARG A 424 -25.51 9.59 -3.60
CA ARG A 424 -24.58 9.82 -2.48
C ARG A 424 -25.24 10.60 -1.35
N PHE A 425 -25.93 11.70 -1.68
CA PHE A 425 -26.66 12.51 -0.72
C PHE A 425 -27.77 11.73 0.00
N ALA A 426 -28.53 10.92 -0.74
CA ALA A 426 -29.56 10.05 -0.16
C ALA A 426 -28.97 8.99 0.78
N ILE A 427 -27.84 8.38 0.41
CA ILE A 427 -27.10 7.44 1.26
C ILE A 427 -26.57 8.16 2.51
N MET A 428 -26.07 9.40 2.37
CA MET A 428 -25.61 10.19 3.51
C MET A 428 -26.72 10.42 4.53
N TYR A 429 -27.93 10.76 4.06
CA TYR A 429 -29.12 10.87 4.90
C TYR A 429 -29.46 9.57 5.65
N LEU A 430 -29.37 8.42 4.97
CA LEU A 430 -29.53 7.15 5.66
C LEU A 430 -28.46 6.94 6.72
N ILE A 431 -27.20 7.31 6.48
CA ILE A 431 -26.11 7.11 7.44
C ILE A 431 -26.25 8.05 8.64
N SER A 432 -26.57 9.32 8.41
CA SER A 432 -26.62 10.38 9.44
C SER A 432 -27.75 10.23 10.45
N THR A 433 -28.85 9.58 10.06
CA THR A 433 -30.06 9.46 10.90
C THR A 433 -29.94 8.31 11.88
N GLU A 434 -30.31 8.47 13.16
CA GLU A 434 -30.28 7.36 14.11
C GLU A 434 -31.34 6.29 13.79
N THR A 435 -32.55 6.74 13.44
CA THR A 435 -33.71 5.88 13.15
C THR A 435 -34.22 6.12 11.74
N ILE A 436 -34.66 5.05 11.08
CA ILE A 436 -35.17 5.13 9.71
C ILE A 436 -36.64 5.58 9.73
N ASN A 437 -36.92 6.78 9.25
CA ASN A 437 -38.28 7.25 9.01
C ASN A 437 -38.80 6.73 7.67
N GLN A 438 -39.70 5.74 7.72
CA GLN A 438 -40.20 5.05 6.54
C GLN A 438 -40.87 5.98 5.50
N SER A 439 -41.63 7.00 5.95
CA SER A 439 -42.30 7.97 5.06
C SER A 439 -41.32 8.93 4.37
N GLU A 440 -40.18 9.23 5.02
CA GLU A 440 -39.12 10.00 4.39
C GLU A 440 -38.33 9.14 3.40
N VAL A 441 -38.00 7.91 3.76
CA VAL A 441 -37.30 6.99 2.87
C VAL A 441 -38.11 6.70 1.61
N GLU A 442 -39.41 6.48 1.70
CA GLU A 442 -40.28 6.31 0.52
C GLU A 442 -40.28 7.54 -0.39
N ALA A 443 -40.24 8.74 0.19
CA ALA A 443 -40.15 9.98 -0.58
C ALA A 443 -38.77 10.15 -1.25
N VAL A 444 -37.69 9.77 -0.57
CA VAL A 444 -36.33 9.75 -1.12
C VAL A 444 -36.24 8.75 -2.28
N GLU A 445 -36.75 7.53 -2.10
CA GLU A 445 -36.80 6.52 -3.15
C GLU A 445 -37.59 6.99 -4.37
N ALA A 446 -38.75 7.61 -4.16
CA ALA A 446 -39.53 8.21 -5.23
C ALA A 446 -38.76 9.30 -5.99
N ALA A 447 -38.04 10.18 -5.29
CA ALA A 447 -37.22 11.21 -5.92
C ALA A 447 -36.02 10.64 -6.69
N LEU A 448 -35.38 9.58 -6.18
CA LEU A 448 -34.30 8.90 -6.89
C LEU A 448 -34.80 8.19 -8.16
N ASN A 449 -35.97 7.56 -8.09
CA ASN A 449 -36.61 6.93 -9.24
C ASN A 449 -37.04 7.98 -10.30
N GLU A 450 -37.58 9.11 -9.87
CA GLU A 450 -37.91 10.25 -10.75
C GLU A 450 -36.66 10.82 -11.42
N ALA A 451 -35.52 10.82 -10.73
CA ALA A 451 -34.22 11.18 -11.29
C ALA A 451 -33.56 10.04 -12.11
N GLU A 452 -34.25 8.90 -12.30
CA GLU A 452 -33.75 7.70 -12.98
C GLU A 452 -32.38 7.22 -12.45
N ALA A 453 -32.15 7.33 -11.15
CA ALA A 453 -30.95 6.83 -10.49
C ALA A 453 -31.10 5.35 -10.13
N ASP A 454 -30.02 4.57 -10.25
CA ASP A 454 -29.99 3.19 -9.75
C ASP A 454 -30.04 3.19 -8.22
N THR A 455 -31.12 2.68 -7.64
CA THR A 455 -31.34 2.66 -6.19
C THR A 455 -30.70 1.47 -5.48
N SER A 456 -30.03 0.56 -6.19
CA SER A 456 -29.45 -0.67 -5.62
C SER A 456 -28.52 -0.38 -4.43
N ALA A 457 -27.67 0.64 -4.53
CA ALA A 457 -26.75 1.04 -3.47
C ALA A 457 -27.49 1.58 -2.24
N PHE A 458 -28.49 2.44 -2.47
CA PHE A 458 -29.33 2.99 -1.40
C PHE A 458 -30.09 1.88 -0.66
N GLN A 459 -30.65 0.92 -1.40
CA GLN A 459 -31.35 -0.24 -0.82
C GLN A 459 -30.41 -1.14 -0.02
N TYR A 460 -29.19 -1.36 -0.52
CA TYR A 460 -28.17 -2.11 0.20
C TYR A 460 -27.83 -1.47 1.55
N VAL A 461 -27.52 -0.17 1.56
CA VAL A 461 -27.20 0.57 2.79
C VAL A 461 -28.39 0.59 3.76
N LYS A 462 -29.61 0.83 3.25
CA LYS A 462 -30.85 0.75 4.04
C LYS A 462 -31.00 -0.62 4.70
N LYS A 463 -30.77 -1.70 3.94
CA LYS A 463 -30.88 -3.08 4.44
C LYS A 463 -29.85 -3.35 5.53
N ILE A 464 -28.58 -3.01 5.32
CA ILE A 464 -27.53 -3.15 6.33
C ILE A 464 -27.88 -2.38 7.60
N LYS A 465 -28.27 -1.11 7.46
CA LYS A 465 -28.66 -0.28 8.61
C LYS A 465 -29.82 -0.91 9.41
N SER A 466 -30.83 -1.44 8.73
CA SER A 466 -31.96 -2.11 9.37
C SER A 466 -31.55 -3.41 10.10
N LEU A 467 -30.64 -4.19 9.52
CA LEU A 467 -30.12 -5.41 10.14
C LEU A 467 -29.36 -5.05 11.42
N ASN A 468 -28.49 -4.04 11.38
CA ASN A 468 -27.71 -3.61 12.54
C ASN A 468 -28.58 -3.12 13.69
N ALA A 469 -29.62 -2.33 13.39
CA ALA A 469 -30.58 -1.89 14.40
C ALA A 469 -31.32 -3.08 15.05
N SER A 470 -31.65 -4.11 14.25
CA SER A 470 -32.32 -5.33 14.72
C SER A 470 -31.40 -6.17 15.62
N PHE A 471 -30.12 -6.26 15.28
CA PHE A 471 -29.13 -6.97 16.09
C PHE A 471 -28.85 -6.24 17.41
N ALA A 472 -28.69 -4.92 17.40
CA ALA A 472 -28.50 -4.11 18.60
C ALA A 472 -29.70 -4.21 19.57
N ALA A 473 -30.93 -4.24 19.06
CA ALA A 473 -32.14 -4.43 19.87
C ALA A 473 -32.23 -5.83 20.50
N THR A 474 -31.61 -6.85 19.89
CA THR A 474 -31.62 -8.24 20.37
C THR A 474 -30.58 -8.48 21.48
N SER A 475 -29.44 -7.75 21.45
CA SER A 475 -28.41 -7.79 22.50
C SER A 475 -28.90 -7.30 23.86
N ALA A 476 -29.88 -6.39 23.91
CA ALA A 476 -30.40 -5.83 25.17
C ALA A 476 -31.18 -6.84 26.03
N ASN A 477 -31.61 -7.99 25.47
CA ASN A 477 -32.52 -8.93 26.13
C ASN A 477 -31.97 -10.37 26.35
N SER A 478 -30.70 -10.66 26.04
CA SER A 478 -30.17 -12.04 26.15
C SER A 478 -28.71 -12.10 26.63
N ALA A 479 -28.52 -12.41 27.91
CA ALA A 479 -27.21 -12.55 28.56
C ALA A 479 -26.46 -13.88 28.32
N SER A 480 -26.77 -14.67 27.27
CA SER A 480 -26.17 -16.02 27.16
C SER A 480 -25.79 -16.57 25.77
N ARG A 481 -25.55 -15.76 24.73
CA ARG A 481 -24.96 -16.24 23.45
C ARG A 481 -23.95 -15.24 22.88
N SER A 482 -22.71 -15.32 23.34
CA SER A 482 -21.73 -14.22 23.32
C SER A 482 -20.80 -14.10 22.10
N ASN A 483 -20.86 -14.95 21.06
CA ASN A 483 -19.79 -14.97 20.05
C ASN A 483 -20.18 -14.60 18.61
N ILE A 484 -21.47 -14.65 18.23
CA ILE A 484 -21.95 -14.30 16.86
C ILE A 484 -22.98 -13.15 16.92
N VAL A 485 -23.06 -12.38 18.01
CA VAL A 485 -24.03 -11.25 18.12
C VAL A 485 -23.31 -9.93 18.44
N ASP A 486 -22.13 -10.01 19.05
CA ASP A 486 -21.27 -8.88 19.40
C ASP A 486 -20.62 -8.19 18.17
N TRP A 487 -20.52 -8.89 17.03
CA TRP A 487 -19.94 -8.41 15.77
C TRP A 487 -20.79 -7.33 15.08
N ALA A 488 -22.11 -7.46 15.04
CA ALA A 488 -23.00 -6.51 14.35
C ALA A 488 -23.18 -5.20 15.13
N GLU A 489 -23.19 -5.29 16.46
CA GLU A 489 -23.23 -4.12 17.36
C GLU A 489 -21.91 -3.33 17.31
N LYS A 490 -20.75 -4.00 17.20
CA LYS A 490 -19.43 -3.34 17.19
C LYS A 490 -18.96 -2.87 15.80
N LEU A 491 -19.26 -3.58 14.71
CA LEU A 491 -18.83 -3.18 13.36
C LEU A 491 -19.59 -1.98 12.80
N TYR A 492 -20.87 -1.82 13.16
CA TYR A 492 -21.72 -0.76 12.61
C TYR A 492 -22.32 0.18 13.68
N GLY A 493 -22.43 -0.27 14.93
CA GLY A 493 -22.83 0.61 16.04
C GLY A 493 -21.73 1.60 16.44
N GLN A 494 -20.46 1.28 16.22
CA GLN A 494 -19.36 2.25 16.42
C GLN A 494 -19.35 3.36 15.35
N SER A 495 -19.73 3.06 14.10
CA SER A 495 -19.87 4.07 13.03
C SER A 495 -20.90 5.16 13.39
N ILE A 496 -22.02 4.78 14.02
CA ILE A 496 -23.11 5.70 14.37
C ILE A 496 -22.87 6.33 15.75
N SER A 497 -22.42 5.55 16.75
CA SER A 497 -22.11 6.07 18.09
C SER A 497 -20.90 7.00 18.14
N ALA A 498 -19.88 6.80 17.29
CA ALA A 498 -18.71 7.67 17.21
C ALA A 498 -19.03 9.04 16.58
N VAL A 499 -20.07 9.13 15.75
CA VAL A 499 -20.59 10.40 15.21
C VAL A 499 -21.35 11.15 16.32
N THR A 500 -22.17 10.45 17.11
CA THR A 500 -22.94 11.04 18.22
C THR A 500 -22.08 11.40 19.45
N ALA A 501 -20.99 10.68 19.73
CA ALA A 501 -20.04 11.02 20.79
C ALA A 501 -19.28 12.34 20.53
N GLY A 502 -19.14 12.72 19.25
CA GLY A 502 -18.60 14.02 18.83
C GLY A 502 -19.46 15.22 19.24
N VAL A 503 -20.73 15.00 19.62
CA VAL A 503 -21.66 16.06 20.05
C VAL A 503 -21.35 16.53 21.49
N LYS A 504 -20.63 15.73 22.30
CA LYS A 504 -20.34 16.09 23.70
C LYS A 504 -19.03 16.85 23.94
N ASN A 505 -18.17 16.99 22.93
CA ASN A 505 -16.98 17.86 22.97
C ASN A 505 -17.16 19.07 22.03
N LEU A 506 -18.23 19.82 22.27
CA LEU A 506 -18.51 21.09 21.61
C LEU A 506 -17.55 22.17 22.13
N LEU A 507 -16.55 22.55 21.31
CA LEU A 507 -16.00 23.92 21.14
C LEU A 507 -14.76 23.99 20.19
N SER A 508 -14.66 23.12 19.18
CA SER A 508 -13.73 23.34 18.06
C SER A 508 -14.45 23.15 16.73
N SER A 509 -14.24 24.09 15.82
CA SER A 509 -14.86 24.18 14.49
C SER A 509 -14.45 23.09 13.49
N ASP A 510 -13.60 22.14 13.87
CA ASP A 510 -13.16 21.02 13.02
C ASP A 510 -13.57 19.67 13.61
N GLN A 511 -14.52 18.99 12.96
CA GLN A 511 -14.89 17.61 13.29
C GLN A 511 -13.79 16.68 12.77
N GLN A 512 -12.95 16.19 13.68
CA GLN A 512 -11.94 15.18 13.37
C GLN A 512 -12.62 13.83 13.03
N LEU A 513 -12.19 13.15 11.96
CA LEU A 513 -12.77 11.87 11.52
C LEU A 513 -12.65 10.77 12.59
N ALA A 514 -13.57 9.80 12.60
CA ALA A 514 -13.56 8.72 13.59
C ALA A 514 -12.28 7.89 13.51
N VAL A 515 -11.78 7.61 12.29
CA VAL A 515 -10.51 6.91 12.10
C VAL A 515 -9.34 7.69 12.72
N THR A 516 -9.29 9.01 12.51
CA THR A 516 -8.22 9.87 13.02
C THR A 516 -8.24 9.94 14.54
N ARG A 517 -9.41 10.11 15.17
CA ARG A 517 -9.55 10.11 16.64
C ARG A 517 -9.15 8.77 17.25
N THR A 518 -9.55 7.66 16.61
CA THR A 518 -9.22 6.32 17.07
C THR A 518 -7.71 6.07 16.99
N VAL A 519 -7.07 6.48 15.89
CA VAL A 519 -5.62 6.39 15.73
C VAL A 519 -4.89 7.23 16.77
N GLU A 520 -5.35 8.45 17.04
CA GLU A 520 -4.82 9.30 18.11
C GLU A 520 -4.93 8.61 19.47
N ALA A 521 -6.11 8.07 19.83
CA ALA A 521 -6.30 7.34 21.08
C ALA A 521 -5.39 6.09 21.19
N LEU A 522 -5.30 5.29 20.13
CA LEU A 522 -4.48 4.08 20.09
C LEU A 522 -2.98 4.39 20.19
N THR A 523 -2.54 5.49 19.61
CA THR A 523 -1.13 5.91 19.64
C THR A 523 -0.75 6.57 20.96
N GLU A 524 -1.66 7.27 21.64
CA GLU A 524 -1.43 7.77 23.00
C GLU A 524 -1.22 6.64 24.01
N GLY A 525 -1.91 5.51 23.83
CA GLY A 525 -1.77 4.34 24.70
C GLY A 525 -2.35 4.50 26.10
N LYS A 526 -3.11 5.58 26.34
CA LYS A 526 -3.82 5.82 27.59
C LYS A 526 -5.10 4.96 27.65
N PRO A 527 -5.57 4.58 28.86
CA PRO A 527 -6.87 3.95 29.00
C PRO A 527 -7.97 4.81 28.37
N ASN A 528 -8.67 4.26 27.39
CA ASN A 528 -9.78 4.92 26.73
C ASN A 528 -10.86 3.86 26.42
N PRO A 529 -12.08 3.99 26.97
CA PRO A 529 -13.17 3.02 26.78
C PRO A 529 -13.49 2.70 25.31
N GLU A 530 -13.27 3.66 24.39
CA GLU A 530 -13.54 3.50 22.97
C GLU A 530 -12.62 2.45 22.31
N ILE A 531 -11.40 2.29 22.84
CA ILE A 531 -10.36 1.40 22.27
C ILE A 531 -10.08 0.16 23.12
N ASP A 532 -10.81 -0.04 24.23
CA ASP A 532 -10.64 -1.22 25.10
C ASP A 532 -11.01 -2.52 24.39
N SER A 533 -11.94 -2.44 23.43
CA SER A 533 -12.37 -3.56 22.60
C SER A 533 -11.40 -3.91 21.46
N TYR A 534 -10.35 -3.11 21.24
CA TYR A 534 -9.39 -3.34 20.17
C TYR A 534 -8.41 -4.44 20.54
N ARG A 535 -8.27 -5.42 19.65
CA ARG A 535 -7.34 -6.53 19.83
C ARG A 535 -5.91 -6.04 19.80
N PHE A 536 -5.07 -6.60 20.66
CA PHE A 536 -3.64 -6.35 20.72
C PHE A 536 -2.88 -7.59 20.22
N LEU A 537 -2.08 -7.46 19.18
CA LEU A 537 -1.19 -8.52 18.71
C LEU A 537 0.25 -7.99 18.67
N ASP A 538 1.17 -8.73 19.26
CA ASP A 538 2.60 -8.41 19.21
C ASP A 538 3.39 -9.59 18.63
N PRO A 539 3.77 -9.52 17.34
CA PRO A 539 4.52 -10.58 16.67
C PRO A 539 5.87 -10.92 17.32
N ARG A 540 6.49 -9.99 18.05
CA ARG A 540 7.77 -10.22 18.77
C ARG A 540 7.57 -10.81 20.17
N ALA A 541 6.36 -10.76 20.73
CA ALA A 541 6.10 -11.32 22.05
C ALA A 541 5.95 -12.85 22.00
N PRO A 542 6.41 -13.61 23.00
CA PRO A 542 6.22 -15.07 23.06
C PRO A 542 4.72 -15.42 23.17
N LYS A 543 4.30 -16.51 22.51
CA LYS A 543 2.88 -16.95 22.44
C LYS A 543 2.23 -17.25 23.81
N SER A 544 3.00 -17.39 24.89
CA SER A 544 2.54 -17.84 26.21
C SER A 544 2.12 -16.74 27.19
N SER A 545 2.13 -15.46 26.81
CA SER A 545 1.84 -14.32 27.70
C SER A 545 0.37 -13.87 27.64
N SER A 546 -0.59 -14.80 27.63
CA SER A 546 -2.01 -14.50 27.44
C SER A 546 -2.72 -13.83 28.64
N SER A 547 -2.04 -13.45 29.72
CA SER A 547 -2.74 -12.85 30.89
C SER A 547 -1.87 -12.12 31.93
N GLY A 548 -0.87 -11.32 31.53
CA GLY A 548 -0.22 -10.44 32.53
C GLY A 548 1.16 -9.86 32.25
N GLY A 549 1.71 -9.99 31.03
CA GLY A 549 2.96 -9.32 30.69
C GLY A 549 2.77 -7.81 30.53
N SER A 550 3.81 -7.02 30.85
CA SER A 550 3.89 -5.60 30.51
C SER A 550 3.84 -5.41 28.98
N HIS A 551 2.64 -5.37 28.42
CA HIS A 551 2.44 -5.07 27.01
C HIS A 551 2.88 -3.64 26.74
N VAL A 552 3.64 -3.41 25.67
CA VAL A 552 3.97 -2.05 25.21
C VAL A 552 2.66 -1.40 24.76
N LYS A 553 2.03 -0.63 25.65
CA LYS A 553 0.74 0.02 25.39
C LYS A 553 0.88 1.38 24.67
N GLY A 554 2.11 1.87 24.49
CA GLY A 554 2.39 3.20 23.94
C GLY A 554 3.15 4.07 24.94
N PRO A 555 3.42 5.35 24.61
CA PRO A 555 2.97 6.03 23.40
C PRO A 555 3.74 5.60 22.14
N PHE A 556 3.06 5.58 21.00
CA PHE A 556 3.63 5.28 19.68
C PHE A 556 3.85 6.58 18.91
N ARG A 557 5.09 6.81 18.46
CA ARG A 557 5.45 8.00 17.67
C ARG A 557 5.18 7.84 16.17
N GLU A 558 5.07 6.60 15.71
CA GLU A 558 4.85 6.25 14.32
C GLU A 558 3.68 5.28 14.22
N ALA A 559 2.79 5.52 13.26
CA ALA A 559 1.67 4.64 12.99
C ALA A 559 1.58 4.32 11.50
N ILE A 560 1.15 3.10 11.21
CA ILE A 560 0.71 2.63 9.91
C ILE A 560 -0.79 2.39 10.07
N VAL A 561 -1.61 3.01 9.23
CA VAL A 561 -3.06 2.90 9.26
C VAL A 561 -3.51 2.23 7.97
N PHE A 562 -4.24 1.13 8.06
CA PHE A 562 -4.68 0.37 6.89
C PHE A 562 -6.19 0.18 6.85
N MET A 563 -6.83 0.60 5.75
CA MET A 563 -8.26 0.46 5.51
C MET A 563 -8.56 -0.67 4.52
N ILE A 564 -9.22 -1.73 5.00
CA ILE A 564 -9.71 -2.83 4.17
C ILE A 564 -11.02 -2.41 3.50
N GLY A 565 -11.15 -2.62 2.19
CA GLY A 565 -12.38 -2.31 1.46
C GLY A 565 -12.44 -0.88 0.91
N GLY A 566 -11.29 -0.20 0.81
CA GLY A 566 -11.16 1.08 0.12
C GLY A 566 -10.90 2.25 1.05
N GLY A 567 -9.86 3.01 0.74
CA GLY A 567 -9.52 4.26 1.40
C GLY A 567 -9.68 5.45 0.45
N ASN A 568 -9.56 6.66 0.97
CA ASN A 568 -9.59 7.86 0.13
C ASN A 568 -8.66 8.98 0.62
N TYR A 569 -8.58 10.06 -0.16
CA TYR A 569 -7.73 11.20 0.15
C TYR A 569 -8.26 12.07 1.32
N VAL A 570 -9.53 11.95 1.70
CA VAL A 570 -10.12 12.66 2.84
C VAL A 570 -9.53 12.12 4.14
N GLU A 571 -9.48 10.79 4.27
CA GLU A 571 -8.87 10.09 5.40
C GLU A 571 -7.37 10.34 5.47
N TYR A 572 -6.69 10.24 4.32
CA TYR A 572 -5.27 10.56 4.21
C TYR A 572 -4.98 11.98 4.74
N GLY A 573 -5.72 12.99 4.24
CA GLY A 573 -5.55 14.38 4.66
C GLY A 573 -5.75 14.57 6.17
N SER A 574 -6.82 13.98 6.73
CA SER A 574 -7.09 14.07 8.18
C SER A 574 -5.99 13.41 9.03
N LEU A 575 -5.44 12.28 8.59
CA LEU A 575 -4.33 11.62 9.28
C LEU A 575 -3.02 12.41 9.17
N GLN A 576 -2.76 13.09 8.05
CA GLN A 576 -1.59 13.98 7.94
C GLN A 576 -1.76 15.24 8.82
N GLU A 577 -2.95 15.83 8.87
CA GLU A 577 -3.24 16.96 9.78
C GLU A 577 -3.00 16.59 11.25
N LEU A 578 -3.33 15.36 11.67
CA LEU A 578 -3.02 14.86 13.01
C LEU A 578 -1.51 14.96 13.33
N THR A 579 -0.64 14.62 12.37
CA THR A 579 0.82 14.70 12.58
C THR A 579 1.32 16.14 12.72
N GLN A 580 0.64 17.11 12.09
CA GLN A 580 0.99 18.52 12.15
C GLN A 580 0.62 19.18 13.49
N ARG A 581 -0.35 18.61 14.21
CA ARG A 581 -0.79 19.09 15.54
C ARG A 581 0.23 18.80 16.67
N GLN A 582 1.29 18.01 16.41
CA GLN A 582 2.47 17.77 17.26
C GLN A 582 2.22 17.27 18.71
N LEU A 583 1.15 16.51 19.00
CA LEU A 583 0.85 16.05 20.37
C LEU A 583 1.61 14.78 20.80
N THR A 584 1.60 13.72 19.98
CA THR A 584 2.18 12.40 20.31
C THR A 584 2.71 11.62 19.11
N VAL A 585 1.96 11.62 18.00
CA VAL A 585 2.32 10.96 16.74
C VAL A 585 3.11 11.92 15.86
N LYS A 586 4.30 11.49 15.43
CA LYS A 586 5.18 12.26 14.56
C LYS A 586 5.02 11.91 13.08
N ASN A 587 4.57 10.70 12.79
CA ASN A 587 4.45 10.21 11.42
C ASN A 587 3.33 9.18 11.29
N VAL A 588 2.51 9.30 10.25
CA VAL A 588 1.43 8.36 9.92
C VAL A 588 1.53 7.97 8.45
N ILE A 589 1.75 6.70 8.19
CA ILE A 589 1.63 6.11 6.85
C ILE A 589 0.21 5.56 6.71
N TYR A 590 -0.56 6.09 5.76
CA TYR A 590 -1.90 5.58 5.45
C TYR A 590 -1.85 4.65 4.24
N GLY A 591 -2.62 3.57 4.28
CA GLY A 591 -2.89 2.80 3.08
C GLY A 591 -4.22 2.09 3.11
N ALA A 592 -4.56 1.53 1.97
CA ALA A 592 -5.80 0.80 1.79
C ALA A 592 -5.66 -0.31 0.75
N THR A 593 -6.64 -1.21 0.67
CA THR A 593 -6.70 -2.20 -0.41
C THR A 593 -6.72 -1.54 -1.79
N GLU A 594 -7.47 -0.44 -1.91
CA GLU A 594 -7.57 0.41 -3.10
C GLU A 594 -7.92 1.85 -2.68
N ILE A 595 -7.61 2.84 -3.52
CA ILE A 595 -8.02 4.25 -3.31
C ILE A 595 -9.24 4.54 -4.17
N LEU A 596 -10.38 4.80 -3.53
CA LEU A 596 -11.70 4.96 -4.14
C LEU A 596 -12.21 6.39 -4.01
N ASN A 597 -12.82 6.90 -5.08
CA ASN A 597 -13.66 8.09 -4.99
C ASN A 597 -15.09 7.71 -4.53
N GLY A 598 -15.93 8.72 -4.25
CA GLY A 598 -17.25 8.49 -3.70
C GLY A 598 -18.18 7.77 -4.67
N GLY A 599 -18.05 8.02 -5.97
CA GLY A 599 -18.79 7.31 -7.02
C GLY A 599 -18.45 5.82 -7.08
N GLU A 600 -17.16 5.49 -7.10
CA GLU A 600 -16.67 4.11 -7.18
C GLU A 600 -17.12 3.27 -5.99
N LEU A 601 -17.08 3.83 -4.77
CA LEU A 601 -17.59 3.11 -3.59
C LEU A 601 -19.11 2.90 -3.66
N VAL A 602 -19.88 3.89 -4.13
CA VAL A 602 -21.33 3.73 -4.32
C VAL A 602 -21.65 2.70 -5.40
N GLU A 603 -20.85 2.61 -6.46
CA GLU A 603 -20.97 1.55 -7.46
C GLU A 603 -20.72 0.16 -6.85
N GLN A 604 -19.69 0.01 -6.00
CA GLN A 604 -19.45 -1.22 -5.26
C GLN A 604 -20.63 -1.60 -4.33
N LEU A 605 -21.22 -0.62 -3.63
CA LEU A 605 -22.44 -0.82 -2.84
C LEU A 605 -23.63 -1.22 -3.72
N GLY A 606 -23.74 -0.66 -4.91
CA GLY A 606 -24.78 -0.99 -5.89
C GLY A 606 -24.67 -2.43 -6.40
N LEU A 607 -23.44 -2.89 -6.67
CA LEU A 607 -23.17 -4.28 -7.04
C LEU A 607 -23.59 -5.24 -5.93
N LEU A 608 -23.26 -4.93 -4.68
CA LEU A 608 -23.67 -5.73 -3.53
C LEU A 608 -25.20 -5.74 -3.35
N GLY A 609 -25.86 -4.59 -3.54
CA GLY A 609 -27.32 -4.51 -3.59
C GLY A 609 -27.92 -5.48 -4.61
N LYS A 610 -27.40 -5.47 -5.84
CA LYS A 610 -27.84 -6.37 -6.91
C LYS A 610 -27.61 -7.85 -6.55
N LYS A 611 -26.44 -8.18 -5.97
CA LYS A 611 -26.15 -9.55 -5.51
C LYS A 611 -27.08 -10.02 -4.39
N MET A 612 -27.61 -9.11 -3.57
CA MET A 612 -28.64 -9.39 -2.57
C MET A 612 -30.07 -9.45 -3.15
N GLY A 613 -30.25 -9.24 -4.46
CA GLY A 613 -31.56 -9.14 -5.09
C GLY A 613 -32.30 -7.83 -4.79
N LEU A 614 -31.57 -6.78 -4.42
CA LEU A 614 -32.10 -5.43 -4.13
C LEU A 614 -31.93 -4.53 -5.36
N GLY A 615 -32.90 -3.62 -5.55
CA GLY A 615 -32.99 -2.76 -6.74
C GLY A 615 -33.96 -3.35 -7.76
N GLY A 616 -35.11 -2.68 -7.97
CA GLY A 616 -36.13 -3.14 -8.92
C GLY A 616 -35.65 -3.07 -10.38
N PRO A 617 -36.30 -3.79 -11.31
CA PRO A 617 -36.00 -3.66 -12.73
C PRO A 617 -36.38 -2.25 -13.17
N VAL A 618 -35.42 -1.47 -13.66
CA VAL A 618 -35.73 -0.28 -14.46
C VAL A 618 -36.57 -0.77 -15.65
N ALA A 619 -37.76 -0.21 -15.81
CA ALA A 619 -38.69 -0.58 -16.86
C ALA A 619 -37.96 -0.64 -18.21
N SER A 620 -37.84 -1.84 -18.76
CA SER A 620 -37.34 -2.06 -20.11
C SER A 620 -38.37 -1.53 -21.09
N THR A 621 -38.09 -0.36 -21.66
CA THR A 621 -38.81 0.11 -22.84
C THR A 621 -38.59 -0.93 -23.94
N SER A 622 -39.71 -1.47 -24.44
CA SER A 622 -39.81 -2.56 -25.40
C SER A 622 -38.86 -2.45 -26.58
N LEU A 623 -37.90 -3.37 -26.64
CA LEU A 623 -37.36 -3.91 -27.89
C LEU A 623 -37.53 -5.43 -27.82
N SER A 624 -38.55 -5.90 -28.51
CA SER A 624 -38.84 -7.31 -28.69
C SER A 624 -37.72 -7.99 -29.46
N GLY A 625 -37.01 -8.92 -28.83
CA GLY A 625 -36.17 -9.92 -29.49
C GLY A 625 -34.82 -10.14 -28.83
N ALA A 626 -34.77 -11.09 -27.90
CA ALA A 626 -33.65 -11.99 -27.58
C ALA A 626 -33.64 -12.29 -26.06
N GLY A 627 -34.11 -13.49 -25.70
CA GLY A 627 -33.81 -14.08 -24.41
C GLY A 627 -32.38 -14.65 -24.42
N ALA A 628 -31.76 -14.61 -23.24
CA ALA A 628 -30.45 -15.14 -22.86
C ALA A 628 -29.23 -14.33 -23.37
N ASN A 629 -28.64 -13.54 -22.46
CA ASN A 629 -27.20 -13.19 -22.42
C ASN A 629 -26.90 -12.44 -21.11
N LEU A 630 -26.37 -13.15 -20.11
CA LEU A 630 -25.81 -12.56 -18.88
C LEU A 630 -24.27 -12.46 -18.92
N GLU A 631 -23.65 -12.62 -20.10
CA GLU A 631 -22.21 -12.48 -20.34
C GLU A 631 -21.89 -11.32 -21.29
N ALA A 632 -22.37 -10.11 -20.99
CA ALA A 632 -22.17 -8.96 -21.87
C ALA A 632 -21.84 -7.69 -21.10
N TYR A 633 -20.75 -7.71 -20.34
CA TYR A 633 -20.03 -6.47 -19.98
C TYR A 633 -18.52 -6.56 -20.22
N ASP A 634 -18.02 -7.67 -20.80
CA ASP A 634 -16.58 -7.88 -21.00
C ASP A 634 -16.12 -7.86 -22.47
N LEU A 635 -16.98 -7.48 -23.43
CA LEU A 635 -16.70 -7.62 -24.87
C LEU A 635 -16.72 -6.34 -25.71
N ASP A 636 -17.07 -5.18 -25.13
CA ASP A 636 -16.94 -3.90 -25.85
C ASP A 636 -15.52 -3.31 -25.76
N LEU A 637 -14.74 -3.73 -24.75
CA LEU A 637 -13.32 -3.38 -24.62
C LEU A 637 -12.42 -4.26 -25.52
N LEU A 638 -12.86 -5.47 -25.87
CA LEU A 638 -12.11 -6.43 -26.69
C LEU A 638 -12.33 -6.30 -28.19
N LYS A 639 -13.37 -5.57 -28.65
CA LYS A 639 -13.59 -5.30 -30.09
C LYS A 639 -12.74 -4.18 -30.68
N ARG A 640 -11.88 -3.52 -29.88
CA ARG A 640 -10.87 -2.55 -30.36
C ARG A 640 -9.51 -3.15 -30.73
N LEU A 641 -9.34 -4.47 -30.65
CA LEU A 641 -8.11 -5.15 -31.10
C LEU A 641 -8.50 -6.36 -31.94
N GLY A 642 -8.61 -6.15 -33.25
CA GLY A 642 -9.05 -7.18 -34.18
C GLY A 642 -8.05 -8.32 -34.31
N MET A 643 -8.55 -9.56 -34.23
CA MET A 643 -8.22 -10.69 -35.11
C MET A 643 -9.38 -11.71 -35.03
N ALA A 644 -9.86 -12.16 -36.18
CA ALA A 644 -10.90 -13.16 -36.34
C ALA A 644 -10.28 -14.53 -36.65
N GLY A 645 -10.77 -15.59 -35.99
CA GLY A 645 -10.40 -16.98 -36.27
C GLY A 645 -11.45 -17.93 -35.69
N LYS A 646 -12.29 -18.47 -36.57
CA LYS A 646 -13.43 -19.40 -36.42
C LYS A 646 -13.35 -20.43 -35.29
N GLU A 647 -14.43 -20.51 -34.51
CA GLU A 647 -14.87 -21.70 -33.75
C GLU A 647 -15.67 -22.65 -34.66
N GLU A 648 -15.42 -23.95 -34.52
CA GLU A 648 -16.36 -25.03 -34.81
C GLU A 648 -16.64 -25.76 -33.50
N THR A 649 -17.92 -25.91 -33.19
CA THR A 649 -18.49 -26.53 -31.99
C THR A 649 -18.43 -28.06 -32.06
N ASP A 650 -18.06 -28.75 -30.97
CA ASP A 650 -18.63 -30.08 -30.72
C ASP A 650 -18.73 -30.44 -29.23
N VAL A 651 -19.82 -31.13 -28.91
CA VAL A 651 -20.30 -31.45 -27.57
C VAL A 651 -19.93 -32.90 -27.23
N SER A 652 -18.91 -33.14 -26.41
CA SER A 652 -18.77 -34.38 -25.63
C SER A 652 -17.63 -34.33 -24.58
N ALA A 653 -17.73 -33.45 -23.58
CA ALA A 653 -16.73 -33.34 -22.50
C ALA A 653 -17.15 -34.13 -21.25
N GLN A 654 -17.06 -35.46 -21.31
CA GLN A 654 -16.95 -36.28 -20.09
C GLN A 654 -16.33 -37.69 -20.29
N GLY A 655 -15.87 -38.01 -21.51
CA GLY A 655 -15.17 -39.27 -21.83
C GLY A 655 -13.71 -39.11 -22.31
N SER A 656 -13.19 -37.89 -22.46
CA SER A 656 -11.85 -37.65 -23.02
C SER A 656 -10.73 -37.68 -21.96
N LEU A 657 -10.98 -37.20 -20.74
CA LEU A 657 -9.96 -37.11 -19.68
C LEU A 657 -9.44 -38.47 -19.19
N THR A 658 -10.23 -39.54 -19.29
CA THR A 658 -9.80 -40.91 -18.94
C THR A 658 -9.05 -41.60 -20.07
N ARG A 659 -9.27 -41.18 -21.32
CA ARG A 659 -8.64 -41.76 -22.52
C ARG A 659 -7.26 -41.15 -22.79
N GLU A 660 -7.13 -39.85 -22.57
CA GLU A 660 -5.85 -39.12 -22.66
C GLU A 660 -4.88 -39.54 -21.54
N ALA A 661 -5.39 -39.71 -20.31
CA ALA A 661 -4.60 -40.26 -19.21
C ALA A 661 -4.14 -41.71 -19.46
N THR A 662 -4.99 -42.55 -20.09
CA THR A 662 -4.61 -43.94 -20.43
C THR A 662 -3.68 -44.04 -21.63
N GLU A 663 -3.68 -43.08 -22.56
CA GLU A 663 -2.71 -42.98 -23.65
C GLU A 663 -1.34 -42.47 -23.18
N ILE A 664 -1.31 -41.50 -22.27
CA ILE A 664 -0.06 -41.03 -21.63
C ILE A 664 0.62 -42.19 -20.87
N TRP A 665 -0.15 -42.94 -20.08
CA TRP A 665 0.37 -44.12 -19.36
C TRP A 665 0.83 -45.24 -20.31
N ARG A 666 0.17 -45.44 -21.46
CA ARG A 666 0.57 -46.45 -22.46
C ARG A 666 1.86 -46.05 -23.18
N SER A 667 1.99 -44.78 -23.55
CA SER A 667 3.19 -44.22 -24.17
C SER A 667 4.40 -44.28 -23.22
N GLU A 668 4.20 -44.06 -21.92
CA GLU A 668 5.27 -44.15 -20.93
C GLU A 668 5.69 -45.61 -20.66
N LEU A 669 4.75 -46.56 -20.75
CA LEU A 669 5.04 -47.99 -20.64
C LEU A 669 5.80 -48.53 -21.87
N GLU A 670 5.50 -48.03 -23.06
CA GLU A 670 6.21 -48.35 -24.31
C GLU A 670 7.62 -47.74 -24.34
N SER A 671 7.80 -46.50 -23.85
CA SER A 671 9.12 -45.88 -23.70
C SER A 671 10.02 -46.65 -22.72
N ARG A 672 9.47 -47.09 -21.59
CA ARG A 672 10.20 -47.93 -20.62
C ARG A 672 10.49 -49.33 -21.15
N ARG A 673 9.63 -49.89 -22.00
CA ARG A 673 9.89 -51.16 -22.70
C ARG A 673 11.05 -51.03 -23.68
N PHE A 674 11.13 -49.93 -24.41
CA PHE A 674 12.25 -49.65 -25.31
C PHE A 674 13.59 -49.50 -24.58
N GLN A 675 13.59 -48.91 -23.37
CA GLN A 675 14.78 -48.85 -22.51
C GLN A 675 15.20 -50.23 -21.98
N VAL A 676 14.25 -51.12 -21.70
CA VAL A 676 14.55 -52.51 -21.29
C VAL A 676 15.11 -53.31 -22.46
N ASP A 677 14.51 -53.20 -23.64
CA ASP A 677 15.00 -53.88 -24.85
C ASP A 677 16.41 -53.38 -25.24
N SER A 678 16.71 -52.09 -25.02
CA SER A 678 18.05 -51.52 -25.20
C SER A 678 19.07 -52.07 -24.19
N LEU A 679 18.67 -52.23 -22.92
CA LEU A 679 19.53 -52.82 -21.89
C LEU A 679 19.73 -54.34 -22.09
N GLU A 680 18.74 -55.05 -22.65
CA GLU A 680 18.88 -56.45 -23.05
C GLU A 680 19.82 -56.62 -24.25
N ALA A 681 19.83 -55.66 -25.19
CA ALA A 681 20.78 -55.64 -26.30
C ALA A 681 22.23 -55.37 -25.82
N GLU A 682 22.43 -54.41 -24.91
CA GLU A 682 23.76 -54.17 -24.30
C GLU A 682 24.23 -55.38 -23.47
N LEU A 683 23.32 -56.13 -22.86
CA LEU A 683 23.65 -57.36 -22.14
C LEU A 683 24.16 -58.47 -23.08
N VAL A 684 23.67 -58.51 -24.32
CA VAL A 684 24.14 -59.45 -25.37
C VAL A 684 25.56 -59.08 -25.83
N ASP A 685 25.85 -57.78 -25.97
CA ASP A 685 27.19 -57.30 -26.33
C ASP A 685 28.21 -57.55 -25.20
N VAL A 686 27.83 -57.38 -23.94
CA VAL A 686 28.67 -57.74 -22.77
C VAL A 686 28.90 -59.26 -22.69
N LYS A 687 27.91 -60.07 -23.09
CA LYS A 687 28.05 -61.53 -23.18
C LYS A 687 29.03 -61.97 -24.28
N ALA A 688 29.05 -61.25 -25.40
CA ALA A 688 29.99 -61.49 -26.50
C ALA A 688 31.43 -61.07 -26.13
N TYR A 689 31.60 -60.02 -25.33
CA TYR A 689 32.91 -59.60 -24.80
C TYR A 689 33.54 -60.62 -23.83
N LEU A 690 32.74 -61.50 -23.22
CA LEU A 690 33.19 -62.48 -22.23
C LEU A 690 33.63 -63.84 -22.82
N GLU A 691 33.50 -64.07 -24.13
CA GLU A 691 34.02 -65.28 -24.77
C GLU A 691 35.56 -65.28 -24.96
N PHE A 692 36.26 -64.19 -24.58
CA PHE A 692 37.71 -64.06 -24.76
C PHE A 692 38.51 -63.52 -23.55
N GLY A 693 37.97 -63.54 -22.32
CA GLY A 693 38.63 -62.97 -21.13
C GLY A 693 38.64 -63.85 -19.88
N SER A 694 39.75 -63.82 -19.15
CA SER A 694 40.07 -64.52 -17.88
C SER A 694 38.91 -64.70 -16.88
N GLU A 695 38.73 -65.94 -16.42
CA GLU A 695 37.45 -66.51 -15.93
C GLU A 695 37.04 -66.20 -14.46
N GLU A 696 37.75 -65.33 -13.73
CA GLU A 696 37.55 -65.19 -12.27
C GLU A 696 36.90 -63.86 -11.82
N ASP A 697 37.19 -62.73 -12.48
CA ASP A 697 36.57 -61.43 -12.16
C ASP A 697 35.15 -61.28 -12.73
N ALA A 698 34.87 -61.91 -13.88
CA ALA A 698 33.57 -61.88 -14.54
C ALA A 698 32.44 -62.55 -13.72
N ARG A 699 32.76 -63.55 -12.87
CA ARG A 699 31.76 -64.26 -12.06
C ARG A 699 31.26 -63.42 -10.87
N LYS A 700 32.08 -62.51 -10.33
CA LYS A 700 31.67 -61.60 -9.25
C LYS A 700 30.74 -60.50 -9.75
N GLU A 701 31.04 -59.90 -10.92
CA GLU A 701 30.15 -58.90 -11.52
C GLU A 701 28.83 -59.51 -12.01
N LEU A 702 28.83 -60.74 -12.55
CA LEU A 702 27.62 -61.46 -12.94
C LEU A 702 26.68 -61.73 -11.75
N GLY A 703 27.22 -61.97 -10.56
CA GLY A 703 26.45 -62.15 -9.32
C GLY A 703 25.72 -60.88 -8.89
N VAL A 704 26.40 -59.73 -8.98
CA VAL A 704 25.83 -58.41 -8.64
C VAL A 704 24.78 -57.98 -9.67
N LEU A 705 25.05 -58.19 -10.96
CA LEU A 705 24.12 -57.85 -12.04
C LEU A 705 22.86 -58.75 -12.00
N SER A 706 23.03 -60.06 -11.74
CA SER A 706 21.93 -61.02 -11.59
C SER A 706 21.08 -60.75 -10.34
N GLY A 707 21.68 -60.17 -9.29
CA GLY A 707 20.97 -59.66 -8.12
C GLY A 707 20.12 -58.43 -8.44
N ARG A 708 20.67 -57.47 -9.18
CA ARG A 708 19.95 -56.25 -9.60
C ARG A 708 18.79 -56.54 -10.54
N VAL A 709 18.97 -57.43 -11.51
CA VAL A 709 17.89 -57.85 -12.44
C VAL A 709 16.76 -58.56 -11.70
N ARG A 710 17.06 -59.41 -10.70
CA ARG A 710 16.04 -60.06 -9.86
C ARG A 710 15.26 -59.06 -8.99
N SER A 711 15.94 -58.07 -8.41
CA SER A 711 15.27 -57.00 -7.64
C SER A 711 14.34 -56.17 -8.51
N THR A 712 14.77 -55.78 -9.71
CA THR A 712 13.94 -55.02 -10.67
C THR A 712 12.76 -55.84 -11.19
N ALA A 713 12.95 -57.13 -11.48
CA ALA A 713 11.87 -58.04 -11.89
C ALA A 713 10.82 -58.24 -10.78
N THR A 714 11.25 -58.29 -9.51
CA THR A 714 10.36 -58.39 -8.35
C THR A 714 9.55 -57.10 -8.16
N MET A 715 10.18 -55.94 -8.36
CA MET A 715 9.52 -54.63 -8.28
C MET A 715 8.51 -54.42 -9.41
N LEU A 716 8.83 -54.84 -10.64
CA LEU A 716 7.88 -54.85 -11.77
C LEU A 716 6.70 -55.80 -11.53
N ARG A 717 6.93 -56.97 -10.91
CA ARG A 717 5.86 -57.92 -10.56
C ARG A 717 4.94 -57.34 -9.47
N TYR A 718 5.49 -56.63 -8.50
CA TYR A 718 4.75 -55.91 -7.47
C TYR A 718 3.92 -54.77 -8.06
N LEU A 719 4.49 -53.95 -8.94
CA LEU A 719 3.77 -52.87 -9.62
C LEU A 719 2.66 -53.39 -10.55
N ARG A 720 2.90 -54.52 -11.24
CA ARG A 720 1.88 -55.20 -12.08
C ARG A 720 0.76 -55.87 -11.26
N SER A 721 1.04 -56.23 -10.00
CA SER A 721 0.03 -56.68 -9.03
C SER A 721 -0.81 -55.49 -8.56
N LYS A 722 -0.17 -54.39 -8.18
CA LYS A 722 -0.82 -53.17 -7.67
C LYS A 722 -1.65 -52.45 -8.74
N ALA A 723 -1.20 -52.45 -10.01
CA ALA A 723 -1.96 -51.93 -11.15
C ALA A 723 -3.20 -52.80 -11.52
N ARG A 724 -3.20 -54.09 -11.15
CA ARG A 724 -4.38 -54.98 -11.32
C ARG A 724 -5.43 -54.77 -10.24
N VAL A 725 -5.03 -54.30 -9.06
CA VAL A 725 -5.92 -54.02 -7.91
C VAL A 725 -6.61 -52.66 -8.04
N LEU A 726 -6.07 -51.73 -8.83
CA LEU A 726 -6.59 -50.37 -9.00
C LEU A 726 -7.53 -50.18 -10.19
N ALA A 727 -7.99 -51.27 -10.82
CA ALA A 727 -8.83 -51.22 -12.02
C ALA A 727 -10.12 -52.05 -11.90
N ILE A 728 -10.99 -51.71 -10.93
CA ILE A 728 -12.46 -51.92 -11.01
C ILE A 728 -13.15 -50.77 -10.25
N PRO A 729 -14.15 -50.07 -10.84
CA PRO A 729 -14.97 -49.04 -10.18
C PRO A 729 -16.04 -49.62 -9.24
N ASP A 730 -16.49 -48.78 -8.30
CA ASP A 730 -17.49 -49.02 -7.24
C ASP A 730 -18.70 -49.88 -7.62
N ASP A 731 -19.02 -50.90 -6.80
CA ASP A 731 -20.32 -51.06 -6.14
C ASP A 731 -20.41 -52.34 -5.26
N LEU A 732 -21.14 -52.21 -4.14
CA LEU A 732 -21.69 -53.23 -3.22
C LEU A 732 -20.69 -53.93 -2.26
N ALA A 733 -20.64 -53.58 -0.98
CA ALA A 733 -21.60 -53.85 0.11
C ALA A 733 -21.29 -55.11 0.95
N ASN A 734 -21.12 -54.87 2.26
CA ASN A 734 -21.26 -55.77 3.41
C ASN A 734 -20.19 -56.83 3.76
N VAL A 735 -20.10 -57.02 5.09
CA VAL A 735 -19.55 -58.16 5.87
C VAL A 735 -18.05 -58.04 6.21
N SER A 736 -17.70 -57.47 7.38
CA SER A 736 -17.56 -58.09 8.72
C SER A 736 -16.17 -58.72 9.02
N CYS A 737 -15.52 -58.13 10.03
CA CYS A 737 -14.88 -58.75 11.21
C CYS A 737 -13.58 -59.57 11.07
N GLY A 738 -12.55 -59.09 11.82
CA GLY A 738 -11.51 -59.85 12.54
C GLY A 738 -10.52 -60.68 11.72
N VAL A 739 -9.43 -61.23 12.26
CA VAL A 739 -8.68 -61.15 13.52
C VAL A 739 -7.39 -61.97 13.24
N GLU A 740 -6.28 -61.60 13.90
CA GLU A 740 -5.09 -62.42 14.25
C GLU A 740 -3.97 -62.86 13.27
N GLN A 741 -2.77 -62.65 13.82
CA GLN A 741 -1.44 -63.26 13.66
C GLN A 741 -1.46 -64.78 13.36
N ILE A 742 -0.67 -65.25 12.38
CA ILE A 742 0.67 -65.86 12.55
C ILE A 742 0.70 -67.02 13.55
N GLU A 743 0.58 -68.25 13.03
CA GLU A 743 1.39 -69.42 13.42
C GLU A 743 1.26 -70.55 12.37
N GLU A 744 2.17 -71.52 12.45
CA GLU A 744 2.33 -72.76 11.66
C GLU A 744 3.05 -72.68 10.30
N LEU A 745 4.37 -72.91 10.37
CA LEU A 745 4.96 -74.10 9.74
C LEU A 745 6.01 -74.70 10.69
N LYS A 746 5.58 -75.66 11.52
CA LYS A 746 6.43 -76.64 12.18
C LYS A 746 6.57 -77.87 11.29
N GLY A 747 7.78 -78.41 11.27
CA GLY A 747 8.02 -79.84 11.08
C GLY A 747 8.77 -80.18 9.80
N LEU A 748 10.08 -80.43 9.91
CA LEU A 748 10.57 -81.80 10.01
C LEU A 748 11.89 -81.85 10.80
N ASN A 749 11.84 -82.73 11.81
CA ASN A 749 12.79 -83.11 12.84
C ASN A 749 14.25 -83.36 12.41
N LEU A 750 15.18 -83.00 13.31
CA LEU A 750 16.33 -83.83 13.69
C LEU A 750 16.56 -83.68 15.21
N VAL A 751 16.62 -84.81 15.91
CA VAL A 751 16.92 -84.95 17.35
C VAL A 751 18.06 -85.95 17.51
N GLU A 752 19.10 -85.47 18.21
CA GLU A 752 20.09 -86.18 19.07
C GLU A 752 20.99 -87.28 18.46
N LYS A 753 22.25 -87.48 18.85
CA LYS A 753 23.08 -86.99 19.95
C LYS A 753 24.56 -87.33 19.68
N ASP A 754 25.44 -86.55 20.32
CA ASP A 754 26.77 -86.88 20.83
C ASP A 754 27.86 -87.49 19.92
N GLY A 755 28.97 -86.73 19.85
CA GLY A 755 30.30 -87.30 20.10
C GLY A 755 31.27 -87.36 18.92
N GLY A 756 32.33 -86.55 19.00
CA GLY A 756 33.69 -87.00 18.64
C GLY A 756 34.16 -86.84 17.19
N SER A 757 35.00 -85.83 16.99
CA SER A 757 36.33 -85.85 16.33
C SER A 757 36.53 -86.48 14.94
N SER A 758 37.14 -85.67 14.05
CA SER A 758 38.23 -85.99 13.09
C SER A 758 38.03 -87.14 12.08
N SER A 759 38.39 -87.08 10.81
CA SER A 759 39.25 -86.21 10.00
C SER A 759 39.17 -86.73 8.55
N SER A 760 39.60 -85.88 7.59
CA SER A 760 40.35 -86.21 6.35
C SER A 760 39.75 -87.22 5.34
N ASP A 761 39.98 -87.17 4.04
CA ASP A 761 40.73 -86.32 3.11
C ASP A 761 40.17 -86.68 1.71
N GLY A 762 40.17 -85.82 0.70
CA GLY A 762 41.38 -85.33 0.03
C GLY A 762 41.53 -86.04 -1.32
N ALA A 763 41.66 -85.25 -2.38
CA ALA A 763 41.66 -85.71 -3.76
C ALA A 763 43.08 -85.89 -4.32
N ARG A 764 43.21 -86.92 -5.18
CA ARG A 764 44.08 -87.04 -6.39
C ARG A 764 45.60 -86.95 -6.24
N ASN A 765 46.32 -87.95 -6.79
CA ASN A 765 47.04 -87.75 -8.06
C ASN A 765 47.67 -89.02 -8.70
N THR A 766 47.96 -88.83 -9.99
CA THR A 766 48.46 -89.60 -11.14
C THR A 766 49.74 -90.46 -11.07
N ASN A 767 49.68 -91.63 -11.74
CA ASN A 767 50.60 -92.31 -12.72
C ASN A 767 52.06 -92.70 -12.36
N PRO A 768 52.76 -93.59 -13.12
CA PRO A 768 52.37 -94.60 -14.14
C PRO A 768 52.99 -96.02 -13.92
N GLU A 769 52.70 -96.93 -14.86
CA GLU A 769 53.03 -98.37 -14.92
C GLU A 769 54.53 -98.76 -14.94
N THR A 770 54.90 -99.87 -14.28
CA THR A 770 55.89 -100.84 -14.81
C THR A 770 55.66 -102.25 -14.21
N ARG A 771 55.92 -103.29 -15.02
CA ARG A 771 55.52 -104.70 -14.86
C ARG A 771 56.32 -105.51 -13.81
N ARG A 772 55.59 -106.43 -13.15
CA ARG A 772 55.88 -107.82 -12.71
C ARG A 772 57.30 -108.18 -12.21
N TYR A 773 57.38 -108.75 -11.01
CA TYR A 773 57.79 -110.14 -10.76
C TYR A 773 57.37 -110.59 -9.35
N SER A 774 57.11 -111.90 -9.24
CA SER A 774 56.62 -112.70 -8.11
C SER A 774 57.58 -112.84 -6.93
N GLY A 775 57.05 -113.10 -5.72
CA GLY A 775 57.79 -113.80 -4.66
C GLY A 775 57.28 -113.54 -3.24
N SER A 776 56.94 -114.61 -2.54
CA SER A 776 56.38 -114.69 -1.17
C SER A 776 57.45 -114.71 -0.06
N LEU A 777 57.00 -114.61 1.20
CA LEU A 777 57.65 -114.85 2.51
C LEU A 777 58.31 -113.60 3.12
N GLY A 778 58.12 -113.25 4.40
CA GLY A 778 57.40 -113.85 5.52
C GLY A 778 57.83 -113.15 6.82
N VAL A 779 56.85 -112.74 7.61
CA VAL A 779 56.84 -112.48 9.08
C VAL A 779 58.17 -112.11 9.77
N GLU A 780 58.39 -110.80 9.96
CA GLU A 780 59.09 -110.20 11.12
C GLU A 780 58.93 -108.67 11.04
N ASP A 781 57.73 -108.11 11.25
CA ASP A 781 57.58 -106.64 11.21
C ASP A 781 56.37 -106.10 12.00
N GLY A 782 56.04 -106.69 13.16
CA GLY A 782 54.89 -106.23 13.97
C GLY A 782 55.24 -105.19 15.05
N ALA A 783 56.47 -105.21 15.56
CA ALA A 783 56.91 -104.31 16.64
C ALA A 783 57.38 -102.96 16.09
N TYR A 784 58.10 -102.97 14.97
CA TYR A 784 58.62 -101.76 14.33
C TYR A 784 57.50 -100.92 13.69
N THR A 785 56.50 -101.56 13.10
CA THR A 785 55.31 -100.88 12.54
C THR A 785 54.46 -100.19 13.60
N ASN A 786 54.41 -100.72 14.83
CA ASN A 786 53.60 -100.14 15.91
C ASN A 786 54.26 -98.89 16.53
N GLU A 787 55.59 -98.90 16.71
CA GLU A 787 56.35 -97.71 17.13
C GLU A 787 56.35 -96.62 16.04
N MET A 788 56.39 -97.01 14.76
CA MET A 788 56.29 -96.07 13.65
C MET A 788 54.88 -95.44 13.56
N LEU A 789 53.82 -96.21 13.80
CA LEU A 789 52.45 -95.69 13.86
C LEU A 789 52.23 -94.72 15.03
N GLN A 790 52.75 -95.02 16.23
CA GLN A 790 52.69 -94.09 17.37
C GLN A 790 53.49 -92.80 17.12
N SER A 791 54.63 -92.90 16.44
CA SER A 791 55.41 -91.73 16.05
C SER A 791 54.69 -90.86 15.03
N ILE A 792 53.99 -91.49 14.07
CA ILE A 792 53.18 -90.79 13.06
C ILE A 792 51.96 -90.12 13.73
N GLU A 793 51.28 -90.79 14.65
CA GLU A 793 50.15 -90.24 15.39
C GLU A 793 50.58 -89.02 16.22
N MET A 794 51.72 -89.11 16.93
CA MET A 794 52.28 -87.99 17.70
C MET A 794 52.66 -86.79 16.82
N VAL A 795 53.22 -87.03 15.63
CA VAL A 795 53.51 -85.96 14.65
C VAL A 795 52.23 -85.36 14.08
N THR A 796 51.20 -86.17 13.86
CA THR A 796 49.90 -85.72 13.36
C THR A 796 49.19 -84.84 14.38
N ASP A 797 49.22 -85.19 15.65
CA ASP A 797 48.66 -84.38 16.75
C ASP A 797 49.39 -83.05 16.93
N VAL A 798 50.72 -83.05 16.79
CA VAL A 798 51.52 -81.82 16.84
C VAL A 798 51.21 -80.92 15.64
N LEU A 799 51.03 -81.50 14.45
CA LEU A 799 50.64 -80.77 13.25
C LEU A 799 49.22 -80.20 13.39
N ASP A 800 48.23 -80.96 13.88
CA ASP A 800 46.87 -80.46 14.10
C ASP A 800 46.84 -79.32 15.13
N SER A 801 47.62 -79.45 16.21
CA SER A 801 47.80 -78.40 17.23
C SER A 801 48.46 -77.13 16.68
N LEU A 802 49.44 -77.27 15.78
CA LEU A 802 50.06 -76.13 15.11
C LEU A 802 49.11 -75.47 14.12
N VAL A 803 48.38 -76.24 13.32
CA VAL A 803 47.39 -75.73 12.36
C VAL A 803 46.31 -74.94 13.09
N ARG A 804 45.73 -75.49 14.18
CA ARG A 804 44.72 -74.76 14.98
C ARG A 804 45.25 -73.46 15.56
N ARG A 805 46.48 -73.45 16.08
CA ARG A 805 47.10 -72.21 16.61
C ARG A 805 47.35 -71.18 15.52
N VAL A 806 47.75 -71.61 14.33
CA VAL A 806 47.91 -70.71 13.17
C VAL A 806 46.56 -70.17 12.71
N THR A 807 45.51 -71.00 12.64
CA THR A 807 44.17 -70.51 12.24
C THR A 807 43.60 -69.52 13.24
N VAL A 808 43.79 -69.75 14.55
CA VAL A 808 43.39 -68.80 15.59
C VAL A 808 44.18 -67.50 15.44
N ALA A 809 45.50 -67.57 15.29
CA ALA A 809 46.34 -66.39 15.10
C ALA A 809 45.99 -65.58 13.84
N GLU A 810 45.68 -66.25 12.72
CA GLU A 810 45.21 -65.59 11.50
C GLU A 810 43.83 -64.93 11.69
N SER A 811 42.91 -65.61 12.39
CA SER A 811 41.59 -65.04 12.69
C SER A 811 41.67 -63.82 13.62
N GLU A 812 42.53 -63.87 14.65
CA GLU A 812 42.77 -62.76 15.56
C GLU A 812 43.44 -61.58 14.85
N SER A 813 44.40 -61.86 13.96
CA SER A 813 45.05 -60.85 13.11
C SER A 813 44.04 -60.17 12.17
N ALA A 814 43.14 -60.93 11.56
CA ALA A 814 42.08 -60.39 10.70
C ALA A 814 41.13 -59.46 11.47
N VAL A 815 40.70 -59.86 12.67
CA VAL A 815 39.85 -59.04 13.54
C VAL A 815 40.56 -57.77 13.99
N GLN A 816 41.87 -57.84 14.32
CA GLN A 816 42.64 -56.65 14.66
C GLN A 816 42.79 -55.69 13.47
N LYS A 817 42.98 -56.21 12.25
CA LYS A 817 43.06 -55.41 11.03
C LYS A 817 41.74 -54.68 10.72
N GLU A 818 40.61 -55.35 10.90
CA GLU A 818 39.28 -54.74 10.74
C GLU A 818 39.04 -53.62 11.77
N ARG A 819 39.42 -53.84 13.04
CA ARG A 819 39.36 -52.80 14.08
C ARG A 819 40.24 -51.59 13.77
N ALA A 820 41.41 -51.80 13.17
CA ALA A 820 42.30 -50.72 12.76
C ALA A 820 41.69 -49.86 11.65
N LEU A 821 41.07 -50.50 10.64
CA LEU A 821 40.39 -49.79 9.55
C LEU A 821 39.19 -48.96 10.05
N LEU A 822 38.37 -49.52 10.94
CA LEU A 822 37.27 -48.77 11.58
C LEU A 822 37.81 -47.58 12.41
N GLY A 823 38.97 -47.74 13.06
CA GLY A 823 39.67 -46.68 13.75
C GLY A 823 40.12 -45.55 12.82
N GLU A 824 40.71 -45.89 11.67
CA GLU A 824 41.13 -44.90 10.66
C GLU A 824 39.94 -44.13 10.08
N GLU A 825 38.82 -44.80 9.78
CA GLU A 825 37.60 -44.13 9.30
C GLU A 825 37.00 -43.18 10.34
N GLU A 826 37.03 -43.55 11.62
CA GLU A 826 36.55 -42.68 12.70
C GLU A 826 37.48 -41.48 12.93
N ILE A 827 38.81 -41.68 12.82
CA ILE A 827 39.79 -40.59 12.84
C ILE A 827 39.53 -39.64 11.67
N SER A 828 39.33 -40.16 10.45
CA SER A 828 39.04 -39.35 9.26
C SER A 828 37.77 -38.51 9.42
N ARG A 829 36.68 -39.11 9.96
CA ARG A 829 35.45 -38.36 10.28
C ARG A 829 35.68 -37.25 11.31
N LYS A 830 36.44 -37.53 12.37
CA LYS A 830 36.78 -36.54 13.40
C LYS A 830 37.65 -35.40 12.84
N THR A 831 38.59 -35.70 11.94
CA THR A 831 39.42 -34.69 11.27
C THR A 831 38.57 -33.71 10.45
N ILE A 832 37.64 -34.21 9.62
CA ILE A 832 36.72 -33.36 8.83
C ILE A 832 35.83 -32.50 9.75
N GLN A 833 35.40 -33.06 10.89
CA GLN A 833 34.61 -32.30 11.86
C GLN A 833 35.42 -31.17 12.51
N ILE A 834 36.70 -31.40 12.80
CA ILE A 834 37.62 -30.39 13.34
C ILE A 834 37.89 -29.29 12.30
N GLU A 835 38.13 -29.64 11.04
CA GLU A 835 38.31 -28.64 9.96
C GLU A 835 37.08 -27.76 9.79
N ASN A 836 35.87 -28.34 9.81
CA ASN A 836 34.62 -27.58 9.77
C ASN A 836 34.44 -26.65 10.99
N LEU A 837 34.86 -27.09 12.19
CA LEU A 837 34.84 -26.24 13.38
C LEU A 837 35.87 -25.10 13.29
N SER A 838 37.04 -25.35 12.68
CA SER A 838 38.07 -24.34 12.44
C SER A 838 37.57 -23.24 11.50
N VAL A 839 36.92 -23.62 10.38
CA VAL A 839 36.33 -22.65 9.44
C VAL A 839 35.26 -21.79 10.11
N LYS A 840 34.39 -22.41 10.93
CA LYS A 840 33.37 -21.65 11.71
C LYS A 840 33.99 -20.71 12.73
N LEU A 841 35.13 -21.07 13.32
CA LEU A 841 35.84 -20.22 14.26
C LEU A 841 36.39 -18.98 13.54
N GLU A 842 36.98 -19.15 12.36
CA GLU A 842 37.48 -18.05 11.53
C GLU A 842 36.34 -17.12 11.06
N GLU A 843 35.18 -17.67 10.68
CA GLU A 843 33.99 -16.88 10.35
C GLU A 843 33.50 -16.06 11.56
N MET A 844 33.50 -16.67 12.75
CA MET A 844 33.10 -16.00 13.99
C MET A 844 34.07 -14.89 14.39
N GLU A 845 35.37 -15.08 14.13
CA GLU A 845 36.40 -14.05 14.35
C GLU A 845 36.24 -12.88 13.37
N ARG A 846 35.99 -13.15 12.08
CA ARG A 846 35.67 -12.11 11.08
C ARG A 846 34.39 -11.35 11.44
N PHE A 847 33.37 -12.05 11.91
CA PHE A 847 32.12 -11.45 12.37
C PHE A 847 32.33 -10.55 13.60
N ALA A 848 33.13 -11.01 14.58
CA ALA A 848 33.48 -10.22 15.74
C ALA A 848 34.27 -8.96 15.36
N TYR A 849 35.23 -9.08 14.44
CA TYR A 849 35.98 -7.94 13.92
C TYR A 849 35.10 -6.92 13.19
N GLY A 850 34.19 -7.39 12.32
CA GLY A 850 33.21 -6.54 11.66
C GLY A 850 32.28 -5.82 12.65
N THR A 851 31.81 -6.53 13.68
CA THR A 851 30.96 -5.94 14.74
C THR A 851 31.71 -4.85 15.51
N ASN A 852 32.99 -5.07 15.81
CA ASN A 852 33.81 -4.10 16.55
C ASN A 852 34.13 -2.85 15.70
N SER A 853 34.34 -3.03 14.39
CA SER A 853 34.48 -1.92 13.44
C SER A 853 33.22 -1.06 13.40
N VAL A 854 32.04 -1.70 13.29
CA VAL A 854 30.75 -0.99 13.28
C VAL A 854 30.50 -0.27 14.62
N LEU A 855 30.86 -0.88 15.75
CA LEU A 855 30.75 -0.22 17.06
C LEU A 855 31.64 1.02 17.17
N ASN A 856 32.85 0.98 16.60
CA ASN A 856 33.74 2.15 16.56
C ASN A 856 33.17 3.25 15.66
N GLU A 857 32.67 2.92 14.47
CA GLU A 857 31.98 3.89 13.60
C GLU A 857 30.72 4.48 14.24
N MET A 858 29.95 3.66 14.97
CA MET A 858 28.78 4.14 15.72
C MET A 858 29.20 5.08 16.84
N ARG A 859 30.31 4.80 17.53
CA ARG A 859 30.84 5.69 18.56
C ARG A 859 31.24 7.03 17.97
N GLU A 860 31.97 7.07 16.85
CA GLU A 860 32.35 8.31 16.18
C GLU A 860 31.12 9.10 15.72
N ARG A 861 30.13 8.45 15.10
CA ARG A 861 28.87 9.12 14.71
C ARG A 861 28.06 9.65 15.90
N ILE A 862 28.10 8.97 17.05
CA ILE A 862 27.48 9.46 18.29
C ILE A 862 28.21 10.70 18.79
N GLU A 863 29.54 10.72 18.75
CA GLU A 863 30.35 11.89 19.13
C GLU A 863 30.03 13.08 18.21
N GLU A 864 29.97 12.87 16.89
CA GLU A 864 29.54 13.89 15.92
C GLU A 864 28.10 14.38 16.16
N LEU A 865 27.16 13.47 16.44
CA LEU A 865 25.77 13.82 16.75
C LEU A 865 25.64 14.64 18.03
N VAL A 866 26.44 14.32 19.05
CA VAL A 866 26.47 15.09 20.30
C VAL A 866 27.00 16.50 20.02
N GLU A 867 28.05 16.63 19.23
CA GLU A 867 28.63 17.93 18.87
C GLU A 867 27.66 18.76 18.01
N GLU A 868 27.00 18.15 17.03
CA GLU A 868 25.96 18.80 16.22
C GLU A 868 24.73 19.18 17.06
N THR A 869 24.34 18.35 18.03
CA THR A 869 23.25 18.67 18.96
C THR A 869 23.60 19.88 19.85
N MET A 870 24.86 19.97 20.30
CA MET A 870 25.34 21.15 21.03
C MET A 870 25.30 22.40 20.16
N ARG A 871 25.75 22.30 18.90
CA ARG A 871 25.71 23.40 17.92
C ARG A 871 24.28 23.85 17.59
N GLN A 872 23.35 22.91 17.46
CA GLN A 872 21.94 23.20 17.26
C GLN A 872 21.30 23.85 18.48
N ARG A 873 21.70 23.45 19.69
CA ARG A 873 21.24 24.09 20.93
C ARG A 873 21.72 25.53 21.03
N GLU A 874 22.96 25.82 20.66
CA GLU A 874 23.47 27.20 20.60
C GLU A 874 22.69 28.06 19.59
N LYS A 875 22.46 27.55 18.37
CA LYS A 875 21.63 28.24 17.38
C LYS A 875 20.19 28.44 17.84
N ALA A 876 19.62 27.49 18.58
CA ALA A 876 18.27 27.62 19.12
C ALA A 876 18.19 28.74 20.16
N VAL A 877 19.21 28.89 21.00
CA VAL A 877 19.33 30.01 21.95
C VAL A 877 19.46 31.34 21.20
N GLU A 878 20.30 31.40 20.16
CA GLU A 878 20.45 32.62 19.34
C GLU A 878 19.14 33.00 18.65
N ASN A 879 18.42 32.03 18.07
CA ASN A 879 17.10 32.23 17.48
C ASN A 879 16.05 32.68 18.51
N GLU A 880 16.11 32.17 19.74
CA GLU A 880 15.22 32.60 20.84
C GLU A 880 15.49 34.04 21.25
N GLU A 881 16.76 34.46 21.28
CA GLU A 881 17.15 35.85 21.52
C GLU A 881 16.70 36.78 20.39
N GLU A 882 16.84 36.37 19.12
CA GLU A 882 16.32 37.10 17.97
C GLU A 882 14.79 37.21 18.02
N LEU A 883 14.09 36.12 18.33
CA LEU A 883 12.65 36.13 18.48
C LEU A 883 12.21 37.09 19.61
N CYS A 884 12.95 37.12 20.71
CA CYS A 884 12.70 38.07 21.80
C CYS A 884 12.96 39.53 21.38
N ARG A 885 13.93 39.77 20.48
CA ARG A 885 14.17 41.10 19.90
C ARG A 885 13.03 41.52 18.98
N VAL A 886 12.61 40.64 18.06
CA VAL A 886 11.50 40.88 17.13
C VAL A 886 10.19 41.13 17.89
N LYS A 887 9.90 40.35 18.93
CA LYS A 887 8.72 40.58 19.80
C LYS A 887 8.74 41.97 20.44
N ARG A 888 9.90 42.45 20.89
CA ARG A 888 10.04 43.81 21.44
C ARG A 888 9.81 44.89 20.37
N GLU A 889 10.33 44.68 19.16
CA GLU A 889 10.10 45.60 18.04
C GLU A 889 8.63 45.64 17.62
N PHE A 890 7.95 44.48 17.62
CA PHE A 890 6.53 44.40 17.32
C PHE A 890 5.66 45.09 18.38
N GLU A 891 5.97 44.94 19.67
CA GLU A 891 5.24 45.64 20.73
C GLU A 891 5.49 47.16 20.68
N SER A 892 6.69 47.59 20.30
CA SER A 892 6.99 48.99 20.02
C SER A 892 6.18 49.53 18.84
N LEU A 893 6.10 48.77 17.75
CA LEU A 893 5.31 49.13 16.57
C LEU A 893 3.81 49.20 16.91
N LYS A 894 3.30 48.26 17.68
CA LYS A 894 1.91 48.25 18.17
C LYS A 894 1.61 49.48 19.03
N SER A 895 2.54 49.89 19.91
CA SER A 895 2.43 51.13 20.68
C SER A 895 2.40 52.37 19.76
N TYR A 896 3.24 52.38 18.72
CA TYR A 896 3.27 53.45 17.73
C TYR A 896 1.96 53.56 16.94
N VAL A 897 1.43 52.43 16.48
CA VAL A 897 0.13 52.36 15.78
C VAL A 897 -1.02 52.80 16.70
N SER A 898 -1.02 52.38 17.96
CA SER A 898 -2.00 52.83 18.96
C SER A 898 -1.95 54.34 19.14
N THR A 899 -0.75 54.90 19.25
CA THR A 899 -0.55 56.36 19.34
C THR A 899 -1.07 57.08 18.09
N PHE A 900 -0.77 56.58 16.90
CA PHE A 900 -1.30 57.12 15.64
C PHE A 900 -2.84 57.04 15.55
N THR A 901 -3.42 55.96 16.05
CA THR A 901 -4.87 55.77 16.10
C THR A 901 -5.51 56.80 17.01
N ASN A 902 -4.95 57.04 18.21
CA ASN A 902 -5.41 58.08 19.14
C ASN A 902 -5.29 59.49 18.54
N VAL A 903 -4.19 59.78 17.84
CA VAL A 903 -4.00 61.07 17.14
C VAL A 903 -5.06 61.24 16.04
N ARG A 904 -5.36 60.18 15.27
CA ARG A 904 -6.40 60.21 14.25
C ARG A 904 -7.79 60.43 14.85
N GLU A 905 -8.13 59.77 15.96
CA GLU A 905 -9.40 59.98 16.65
C GLU A 905 -9.54 61.42 17.18
N THR A 906 -8.45 61.98 17.71
CA THR A 906 -8.40 63.38 18.17
C THR A 906 -8.61 64.35 17.01
N LEU A 907 -7.97 64.11 15.86
CA LEU A 907 -8.15 64.90 14.64
C LEU A 907 -9.58 64.82 14.12
N LEU A 908 -10.18 63.63 14.08
CA LEU A 908 -11.58 63.44 13.67
C LEU A 908 -12.56 64.13 14.63
N SER A 909 -12.28 64.13 15.93
CA SER A 909 -13.06 64.86 16.93
C SER A 909 -12.97 66.38 16.72
N SER A 910 -11.76 66.89 16.49
CA SER A 910 -11.52 68.30 16.16
C SER A 910 -12.24 68.72 14.87
N GLU A 911 -12.18 67.90 13.81
CA GLU A 911 -12.88 68.16 12.55
C GLU A 911 -14.41 68.28 12.75
N ARG A 912 -15.00 67.42 13.60
CA ARG A 912 -16.43 67.52 13.97
C ARG A 912 -16.74 68.81 14.72
N GLN A 913 -15.85 69.24 15.62
CA GLN A 913 -16.01 70.52 16.32
C GLN A 913 -15.93 71.71 15.35
N PHE A 914 -14.99 71.70 14.40
CA PHE A 914 -14.89 72.72 13.36
C PHE A 914 -16.15 72.80 12.51
N LYS A 915 -16.71 71.66 12.06
CA LYS A 915 -18.00 71.64 11.34
C LYS A 915 -19.14 72.26 12.14
N THR A 916 -19.20 71.96 13.45
CA THR A 916 -20.21 72.56 14.34
C THR A 916 -20.03 74.07 14.47
N ILE A 917 -18.77 74.55 14.54
CA ILE A 917 -18.46 75.97 14.59
C ILE A 917 -18.81 76.66 13.27
N GLU A 918 -18.54 76.04 12.12
CA GLU A 918 -18.93 76.54 10.80
C GLU A 918 -20.45 76.69 10.69
N GLU A 919 -21.23 75.69 11.11
CA GLU A 919 -22.69 75.77 11.14
C GLU A 919 -23.21 76.90 12.04
N LEU A 920 -22.61 77.09 13.22
CA LEU A 920 -22.94 78.19 14.12
C LEU A 920 -22.56 79.55 13.53
N PHE A 921 -21.44 79.63 12.81
CA PHE A 921 -20.98 80.84 12.16
C PHE A 921 -21.90 81.23 11.00
N GLU A 922 -22.30 80.28 10.14
CA GLU A 922 -23.29 80.55 9.08
C GLU A 922 -24.61 81.04 9.67
N ARG A 923 -25.07 80.42 10.76
CA ARG A 923 -26.30 80.84 11.45
C ARG A 923 -26.18 82.23 12.06
N LEU A 924 -25.00 82.59 12.58
CA LEU A 924 -24.71 83.93 13.09
C LEU A 924 -24.70 84.95 11.95
N VAL A 925 -24.02 84.67 10.83
CA VAL A 925 -23.98 85.54 9.64
C VAL A 925 -25.40 85.81 9.13
N THR A 926 -26.22 84.77 9.03
CA THR A 926 -27.62 84.88 8.61
C THR A 926 -28.44 85.76 9.56
N LYS A 927 -28.24 85.61 10.87
CA LYS A 927 -28.93 86.41 11.88
C LYS A 927 -28.46 87.87 11.89
N THR A 928 -27.18 88.12 11.68
CA THR A 928 -26.62 89.46 11.56
C THR A 928 -27.18 90.18 10.33
N THR A 929 -27.24 89.52 9.17
CA THR A 929 -27.85 90.10 7.96
C THR A 929 -29.34 90.39 8.17
N GLN A 930 -30.08 89.50 8.85
CA GLN A 930 -31.47 89.77 9.22
C GLN A 930 -31.60 91.02 10.11
N LEU A 931 -30.78 91.12 11.17
CA LEU A 931 -30.81 92.25 12.10
C LEU A 931 -30.39 93.57 11.44
N GLU A 932 -29.43 93.54 10.51
CA GLU A 932 -29.07 94.70 9.69
C GLU A 932 -30.24 95.14 8.81
N GLY A 933 -30.98 94.19 8.22
CA GLY A 933 -32.21 94.48 7.48
C GLY A 933 -33.29 95.12 8.36
N GLU A 934 -33.55 94.55 9.55
CA GLU A 934 -34.51 95.10 10.51
C GLU A 934 -34.09 96.49 11.01
N LYS A 935 -32.79 96.71 11.25
CA LYS A 935 -32.23 98.00 11.64
C LYS A 935 -32.46 99.04 10.54
N ALA A 936 -32.11 98.72 9.29
CA ALA A 936 -32.31 99.61 8.15
C ALA A 936 -33.80 99.99 7.99
N GLN A 937 -34.71 99.03 8.18
CA GLN A 937 -36.14 99.28 8.13
C GLN A 937 -36.61 100.22 9.25
N LYS A 938 -36.12 100.03 10.48
CA LYS A 938 -36.42 100.92 11.61
C LYS A 938 -35.82 102.31 11.45
N GLU A 939 -34.61 102.44 10.88
CA GLU A 939 -34.01 103.75 10.58
C GLU A 939 -34.88 104.54 9.59
N VAL A 940 -35.42 103.88 8.56
CA VAL A 940 -36.37 104.50 7.63
C VAL A 940 -37.66 104.95 8.34
N GLU A 941 -38.19 104.12 9.26
CA GLU A 941 -39.38 104.46 10.04
C GLU A 941 -39.14 105.65 10.99
N VAL A 942 -38.00 105.67 11.68
CA VAL A 942 -37.59 106.79 12.53
C VAL A 942 -37.44 108.08 11.71
N GLN A 943 -36.83 108.00 10.52
CA GLN A 943 -36.69 109.16 9.65
C GLN A 943 -38.06 109.73 9.23
N LYS A 944 -39.01 108.84 8.91
CA LYS A 944 -40.40 109.23 8.60
C LYS A 944 -41.09 109.89 9.79
N LEU A 945 -40.93 109.34 10.99
CA LEU A 945 -41.47 109.92 12.23
C LEU A 945 -40.82 111.27 12.56
N MET A 946 -39.53 111.44 12.29
CA MET A 946 -38.85 112.73 12.43
C MET A 946 -39.43 113.77 11.48
N GLU A 947 -39.64 113.43 10.20
CA GLU A 947 -40.29 114.33 9.24
C GLU A 947 -41.71 114.71 9.67
N GLU A 948 -42.46 113.75 10.23
CA GLU A 948 -43.80 113.98 10.75
C GLU A 948 -43.77 114.86 12.00
N ASN A 949 -42.83 114.65 12.92
CA ASN A 949 -42.64 115.52 14.09
C ASN A 949 -42.29 116.95 13.70
N VAL A 950 -41.40 117.14 12.71
CA VAL A 950 -41.08 118.48 12.20
C VAL A 950 -42.32 119.17 11.63
N LYS A 951 -43.18 118.45 10.91
CA LYS A 951 -44.47 118.97 10.43
C LYS A 951 -45.42 119.33 11.56
N LEU A 952 -45.50 118.48 12.60
CA LEU A 952 -46.35 118.72 13.77
C LEU A 952 -45.87 119.92 14.58
N THR A 953 -44.56 120.07 14.81
CA THR A 953 -43.99 121.26 15.47
C THR A 953 -44.29 122.53 14.67
N ALA A 954 -44.12 122.50 13.35
CA ALA A 954 -44.46 123.66 12.51
C ALA A 954 -45.96 124.00 12.56
N LEU A 955 -46.84 123.01 12.71
CA LEU A 955 -48.28 123.21 12.93
C LEU A 955 -48.57 123.78 14.32
N LEU A 956 -47.87 123.29 15.35
CA LEU A 956 -47.98 123.78 16.73
C LEU A 956 -47.54 125.25 16.81
N ASP A 957 -46.38 125.61 16.26
CA ASP A 957 -45.88 126.99 16.21
C ASP A 957 -46.89 127.91 15.51
N LYS A 958 -47.49 127.43 14.41
CA LYS A 958 -48.55 128.16 13.69
C LYS A 958 -49.80 128.35 14.56
N LYS A 959 -50.16 127.37 15.38
CA LYS A 959 -51.32 127.45 16.29
C LYS A 959 -51.03 128.32 17.52
N GLU A 960 -49.83 128.27 18.08
CA GLU A 960 -49.38 129.15 19.14
C GLU A 960 -49.32 130.61 18.69
N ALA A 961 -48.81 130.87 17.48
CA ALA A 961 -48.86 132.20 16.87
C ALA A 961 -50.30 132.70 16.67
N GLN A 962 -51.23 131.83 16.26
CA GLN A 962 -52.66 132.16 16.18
C GLN A 962 -53.26 132.48 17.56
N LEU A 963 -52.92 131.70 18.59
CA LEU A 963 -53.38 131.93 19.96
C LEU A 963 -52.82 133.21 20.56
N LEU A 964 -51.54 133.52 20.34
CA LEU A 964 -50.92 134.77 20.77
C LEU A 964 -51.56 135.98 20.08
N ALA A 965 -51.82 135.89 18.77
CA ALA A 965 -52.54 136.92 18.04
C ALA A 965 -53.98 137.12 18.59
N LEU A 966 -54.67 136.03 18.92
CA LEU A 966 -56.00 136.08 19.52
C LEU A 966 -55.96 136.66 20.95
N ASN A 967 -54.96 136.30 21.76
CA ASN A 967 -54.79 136.80 23.12
C ASN A 967 -54.47 138.30 23.12
N GLU A 968 -53.62 138.78 22.20
CA GLU A 968 -53.38 140.21 22.05
C GLU A 968 -54.62 140.95 21.50
N GLN A 969 -55.40 140.35 20.60
CA GLN A 969 -56.72 140.89 20.23
C GLN A 969 -57.65 140.99 21.45
N CYS A 970 -57.71 139.96 22.30
CA CYS A 970 -58.50 139.98 23.54
C CYS A 970 -58.00 141.03 24.54
N LYS A 971 -56.69 141.22 24.70
CA LYS A 971 -56.13 142.28 25.56
C LYS A 971 -56.43 143.68 25.03
N VAL A 972 -56.34 143.90 23.72
CA VAL A 972 -56.72 145.18 23.10
C VAL A 972 -58.22 145.44 23.27
N MET A 973 -59.07 144.41 23.16
CA MET A 973 -60.50 144.50 23.47
C MET A 973 -60.77 144.78 24.97
N ALA A 974 -60.00 144.19 25.90
CA ALA A 974 -60.16 144.41 27.33
C ALA A 974 -59.66 145.80 27.80
N LEU A 975 -58.58 146.32 27.21
CA LEU A 975 -58.05 147.66 27.49
C LEU A 975 -58.93 148.77 26.91
N SER A 976 -59.66 148.50 25.83
CA SER A 976 -60.66 149.45 25.29
C SER A 976 -61.99 149.43 26.05
N ALA A 977 -62.28 148.38 26.84
CA ALA A 977 -63.52 148.23 27.60
C ALA A 977 -63.46 148.78 29.04
N SER A 978 -62.29 149.17 29.55
CA SER A 978 -62.09 149.53 30.97
C SER A 978 -61.99 151.04 31.26
N ASN A 979 -62.35 151.90 30.29
CA ASN A 979 -62.41 153.36 30.47
C ASN A 979 -63.82 153.94 30.26
N ILE A 980 -64.84 153.20 30.73
CA ILE A 980 -66.19 153.71 30.98
C ILE A 980 -66.65 153.24 32.36
#